data_AF-A0AA91PT31-F1
#
_entry.id   AF-A0AA91PT31-F1
#
_cell.length_a   1.000
_cell.length_b   1.000
_cell.length_c   1.000
_cell.angle_alpha   90.00
_cell.angle_beta   90.00
_cell.angle_gamma   90.00
#
_symmetry.space_group_name_H-M   'P 1'
#
loop_
_entity.id
_entity.type
_entity.pdbx_description
1 polymer ?
#
loop_
_entity_poly.entity_id
_entity_poly.type
_entity_poly.pdbx_seq_one_letter_code
_entity_poly.pdbx_strand_id
1 'polypeptide(L)'
;MVYKLNESLIKIQAEAINPIQTNVVFWSHDRSTAKLRFKLMKDGVAQSLPEGTIVPIRLKFRSGTAEGGYGSHDYLATIEDRVNGIVSIVIKDNLLGYIGKIEGSIYIEFPNDQSLDTAGRFIFDINRSPIDATTQEVDDYYFEGFEEVIDRLEAIKAEMDALDYKSFQKHKLTADNGLSMRLSDIVPRPTHIDDITRVGTYYITSAESVQIIPEGNYLRDIAMTGALTLNVYGGDTVGMVNQEIRRNISTINGSRIVWRRQASGNPNVWDDWNEIADVTQTMLSNRYYKGAAHKLAEATTAGKQATSYLELSENIGIYYLTTAESKTMTDFAQLPSEFIYGVFVENIPNATINNFLQRITSNVTDGVSQPPVTYWRVIQKKADGYTPTKWRKVVSQDDAQMYKLTKDNGQSFRLEDLNPAPTSLEDWARKFKGFFYIPNSSLKTMTDFSTLPASFASSHVHMLIQAGEGFNYALQTITQYQAPYRQLYRVVTNTAVLPWQSVANLAEVVNTTEPQSIGGVKNFLETPTVKGVSVLTDNELPFEAWYVQAVSIKKIADKGRLPVGREATTIGKKYGRKMKSNPLKWNSDQTKAEVLRDCKLFVEGVAVLELGGSAGKWVYIDVWNNEEQTQYIGTGYGVGAATEGTLWYRHNVAFSRYMEIKAGTQISLGLSMESGKELISGQIIHFHVMEII
;
A
#
# COMPACT_ATOMS: atom_id res chain seq x y z
N MET A 1 -28.10 -27.58 10.62
CA MET A 1 -29.03 -27.49 11.78
C MET A 1 -30.44 -27.24 11.28
N VAL A 2 -31.46 -27.62 12.05
CA VAL A 2 -32.88 -27.41 11.72
C VAL A 2 -33.38 -26.21 12.51
N TYR A 3 -34.07 -25.26 11.86
CA TYR A 3 -34.60 -24.05 12.49
C TYR A 3 -36.11 -23.95 12.32
N LYS A 4 -36.79 -23.38 13.32
CA LYS A 4 -38.17 -22.90 13.23
C LYS A 4 -38.14 -21.46 12.75
N LEU A 5 -38.38 -21.28 11.46
CA LEU A 5 -38.16 -20.04 10.72
C LEU A 5 -39.46 -19.25 10.52
N ASN A 6 -39.42 -17.94 10.78
CA ASN A 6 -40.37 -16.98 10.23
C ASN A 6 -39.65 -16.02 9.27
N GLU A 7 -40.31 -15.67 8.17
CA GLU A 7 -39.86 -14.63 7.25
C GLU A 7 -40.85 -13.46 7.24
N SER A 8 -40.36 -12.26 7.51
CA SER A 8 -41.16 -11.02 7.52
C SER A 8 -40.50 -9.93 6.67
N LEU A 9 -41.30 -9.11 5.99
CA LEU A 9 -40.82 -8.01 5.15
C LEU A 9 -40.82 -6.70 5.92
N ILE A 10 -39.67 -6.04 5.99
CA ILE A 10 -39.48 -4.75 6.65
C ILE A 10 -39.35 -3.65 5.61
N LYS A 11 -40.28 -2.69 5.61
CA LYS A 11 -40.22 -1.52 4.74
C LYS A 11 -39.51 -0.37 5.47
N ILE A 12 -38.42 0.11 4.88
CA ILE A 12 -37.64 1.25 5.29
C ILE A 12 -38.29 2.50 4.68
N GLN A 13 -38.88 3.35 5.52
CA GLN A 13 -39.56 4.57 5.10
C GLN A 13 -39.61 5.58 6.26
N ALA A 14 -39.95 6.84 5.96
CA ALA A 14 -39.94 7.92 6.95
C ALA A 14 -41.23 7.98 7.78
N GLU A 15 -42.35 7.45 7.26
CA GLU A 15 -43.62 7.43 7.98
C GLU A 15 -43.63 6.40 9.11
N ALA A 16 -44.15 6.82 10.27
CA ALA A 16 -44.43 5.90 11.36
C ALA A 16 -45.50 4.88 10.93
N ILE A 17 -45.16 3.59 11.02
CA ILE A 17 -46.08 2.50 10.74
C ILE A 17 -46.44 1.75 12.02
N ASN A 18 -47.63 1.15 12.00
CA ASN A 18 -48.01 0.18 13.02
C ASN A 18 -47.02 -1.00 13.01
N PRO A 19 -46.66 -1.55 14.19
CA PRO A 19 -45.80 -2.73 14.25
C PRO A 19 -46.37 -3.89 13.44
N ILE A 20 -45.50 -4.56 12.70
CA ILE A 20 -45.85 -5.77 11.94
C ILE A 20 -46.20 -6.88 12.93
N GLN A 21 -47.44 -7.35 12.89
CA GLN A 21 -47.85 -8.55 13.62
C GLN A 21 -47.30 -9.76 12.88
N THR A 22 -46.21 -10.34 13.37
CA THR A 22 -45.58 -11.51 12.71
C THR A 22 -46.44 -12.77 12.85
N ASN A 23 -47.37 -12.78 13.83
CA ASN A 23 -48.16 -13.94 14.26
C ASN A 23 -47.29 -15.15 14.65
N VAL A 24 -46.01 -14.92 14.96
CA VAL A 24 -45.07 -15.96 15.39
C VAL A 24 -45.26 -16.24 16.87
N VAL A 25 -45.30 -17.53 17.20
CA VAL A 25 -45.25 -18.01 18.57
C VAL A 25 -44.05 -18.96 18.72
N PHE A 26 -43.03 -18.50 19.46
CA PHE A 26 -41.95 -19.36 19.93
C PHE A 26 -42.32 -19.98 21.27
N TRP A 27 -41.75 -21.14 21.55
CA TRP A 27 -41.94 -21.84 22.82
C TRP A 27 -40.64 -21.88 23.60
N SER A 28 -40.71 -21.93 24.93
CA SER A 28 -39.54 -21.98 25.81
C SER A 28 -38.54 -23.12 25.50
N HIS A 29 -38.99 -24.14 24.77
CA HIS A 29 -38.17 -25.30 24.37
C HIS A 29 -37.55 -25.15 22.97
N ASP A 30 -37.86 -24.08 22.22
CA ASP A 30 -37.29 -23.78 20.89
C ASP A 30 -35.82 -23.27 21.01
N ARG A 31 -35.04 -23.86 21.92
CA ARG A 31 -33.65 -23.49 22.24
C ARG A 31 -32.76 -23.61 21.02
N SER A 32 -31.99 -22.56 20.72
CA SER A 32 -31.13 -22.46 19.54
C SER A 32 -31.82 -22.72 18.17
N THR A 33 -33.15 -22.79 18.13
CA THR A 33 -33.92 -23.15 16.91
C THR A 33 -34.96 -22.09 16.54
N ALA A 34 -35.37 -21.22 17.46
CA ALA A 34 -36.23 -20.06 17.20
C ALA A 34 -35.50 -19.00 16.37
N LYS A 35 -35.81 -18.91 15.07
CA LYS A 35 -35.13 -18.00 14.13
C LYS A 35 -36.11 -17.03 13.47
N LEU A 36 -35.81 -15.74 13.57
CA LEU A 36 -36.50 -14.68 12.84
C LEU A 36 -35.64 -14.25 11.65
N ARG A 37 -36.25 -14.18 10.47
CA ARG A 37 -35.61 -13.74 9.22
C ARG A 37 -36.38 -12.57 8.64
N PHE A 38 -35.65 -11.55 8.21
CA PHE A 38 -36.22 -10.32 7.70
C PHE A 38 -35.65 -9.99 6.33
N LYS A 39 -36.54 -9.55 5.43
CA LYS A 39 -36.15 -8.93 4.17
C LYS A 39 -36.33 -7.42 4.26
N LEU A 40 -35.22 -6.69 4.18
CA LEU A 40 -35.19 -5.22 4.27
C LEU A 40 -35.43 -4.62 2.89
N MET A 41 -36.41 -3.72 2.78
CA MET A 41 -36.84 -3.12 1.52
C MET A 41 -36.94 -1.60 1.66
N LYS A 42 -36.34 -0.84 0.76
CA LYS A 42 -36.48 0.62 0.67
C LYS A 42 -37.08 1.00 -0.69
N ASP A 43 -38.12 1.83 -0.69
CA ASP A 43 -38.80 2.29 -1.92
C ASP A 43 -39.26 1.13 -2.84
N GLY A 44 -39.63 -0.01 -2.26
CA GLY A 44 -40.05 -1.20 -3.01
C GLY A 44 -38.91 -2.05 -3.60
N VAL A 45 -37.65 -1.68 -3.35
CA VAL A 45 -36.45 -2.41 -3.77
C VAL A 45 -35.75 -3.01 -2.56
N ALA A 46 -35.08 -4.17 -2.73
CA ALA A 46 -34.28 -4.77 -1.68
C ALA A 46 -33.16 -3.83 -1.22
N GLN A 47 -33.01 -3.65 0.08
CA GLN A 47 -31.96 -2.81 0.65
C GLN A 47 -30.64 -3.55 0.64
N SER A 48 -29.73 -3.15 -0.25
CA SER A 48 -28.36 -3.66 -0.27
C SER A 48 -27.62 -3.29 1.02
N LEU A 49 -26.81 -4.22 1.55
CA LEU A 49 -26.03 -4.10 2.79
C LEU A 49 -24.53 -4.20 2.45
N PRO A 50 -23.83 -3.07 2.24
CA PRO A 50 -22.40 -3.04 1.95
C PRO A 50 -21.54 -3.84 2.94
N GLU A 51 -20.34 -4.21 2.52
CA GLU A 51 -19.36 -4.82 3.42
C GLU A 51 -19.02 -3.87 4.57
N GLY A 52 -19.00 -4.40 5.80
CA GLY A 52 -18.90 -3.60 7.02
C GLY A 52 -20.23 -3.07 7.58
N THR A 53 -21.38 -3.30 6.91
CA THR A 53 -22.69 -2.99 7.50
C THR A 53 -23.00 -3.91 8.69
N ILE A 54 -23.53 -3.32 9.77
CA ILE A 54 -24.03 -3.99 10.98
C ILE A 54 -25.55 -3.74 11.07
N VAL A 55 -26.30 -4.74 11.53
CA VAL A 55 -27.77 -4.64 11.66
C VAL A 55 -28.19 -5.01 13.10
N PRO A 56 -28.23 -4.02 14.01
CA PRO A 56 -28.71 -4.24 15.37
C PRO A 56 -30.22 -4.49 15.41
N ILE A 57 -30.66 -5.44 16.23
CA ILE A 57 -32.07 -5.70 16.51
C ILE A 57 -32.30 -5.62 18.02
N ARG A 58 -33.16 -4.69 18.43
CA ARG A 58 -33.57 -4.55 19.84
C ARG A 58 -34.92 -5.22 20.06
N LEU A 59 -34.98 -6.10 21.04
CA LEU A 59 -36.19 -6.77 21.52
C LEU A 59 -36.56 -6.21 22.90
N LYS A 60 -37.76 -5.66 23.04
CA LYS A 60 -38.29 -5.13 24.29
C LYS A 60 -39.45 -5.96 24.81
N PHE A 61 -39.53 -6.10 26.13
CA PHE A 61 -40.57 -6.86 26.81
C PHE A 61 -40.86 -6.27 28.19
N ARG A 62 -42.03 -6.57 28.76
CA ARG A 62 -42.38 -6.07 30.10
C ARG A 62 -41.55 -6.77 31.15
N SER A 63 -40.97 -6.01 32.07
CA SER A 63 -40.26 -6.54 33.24
C SER A 63 -40.72 -5.83 34.51
N GLY A 64 -40.88 -6.60 35.59
CA GLY A 64 -41.18 -6.06 36.91
C GLY A 64 -39.95 -5.55 37.66
N THR A 65 -38.73 -5.89 37.19
CA THR A 65 -37.46 -5.59 37.85
C THR A 65 -36.66 -4.51 37.12
N ALA A 66 -36.88 -4.34 35.81
CA ALA A 66 -36.18 -3.33 35.02
C ALA A 66 -36.59 -1.90 35.39
N GLU A 67 -35.62 -0.97 35.38
CA GLU A 67 -35.89 0.45 35.55
C GLU A 67 -36.77 0.97 34.41
N GLY A 68 -37.97 1.49 34.74
CA GLY A 68 -38.97 1.92 33.76
C GLY A 68 -39.92 0.82 33.27
N GLY A 69 -39.86 -0.39 33.82
CA GLY A 69 -40.86 -1.46 33.61
C GLY A 69 -40.69 -2.28 32.32
N TYR A 70 -39.59 -2.12 31.61
CA TYR A 70 -39.29 -2.84 30.37
C TYR A 70 -37.84 -3.35 30.35
N GLY A 71 -37.67 -4.64 30.09
CA GLY A 71 -36.38 -5.23 29.74
C GLY A 71 -36.08 -5.06 28.25
N SER A 72 -34.80 -5.15 27.89
CA SER A 72 -34.35 -5.08 26.50
C SER A 72 -33.18 -6.01 26.21
N HIS A 73 -33.30 -6.82 25.16
CA HIS A 73 -32.22 -7.64 24.63
C HIS A 73 -31.83 -7.14 23.24
N ASP A 74 -30.54 -6.91 23.04
CA ASP A 74 -29.98 -6.39 21.80
C ASP A 74 -29.17 -7.50 21.10
N TYR A 75 -29.54 -7.77 19.86
CA TYR A 75 -28.97 -8.81 19.01
C TYR A 75 -28.23 -8.18 17.83
N LEU A 76 -27.21 -8.88 17.33
CA LEU A 76 -26.57 -8.53 16.06
C LEU A 76 -27.05 -9.51 14.99
N ALA A 77 -27.77 -9.00 13.99
CA ALA A 77 -28.32 -9.88 12.96
C ALA A 77 -27.23 -10.44 12.07
N THR A 78 -27.30 -11.75 11.79
CA THR A 78 -26.51 -12.38 10.74
C THR A 78 -27.05 -11.94 9.39
N ILE A 79 -26.19 -11.33 8.57
CA ILE A 79 -26.52 -10.97 7.19
C ILE A 79 -26.38 -12.21 6.32
N GLU A 80 -27.50 -12.78 5.86
CA GLU A 80 -27.52 -13.97 5.02
C GLU A 80 -27.33 -13.64 3.53
N ASP A 81 -27.86 -12.50 3.10
CA ASP A 81 -27.74 -12.04 1.72
C ASP A 81 -27.62 -10.51 1.71
N ARG A 82 -26.39 -10.05 1.44
CA ARG A 82 -26.06 -8.62 1.37
C ARG A 82 -26.74 -7.91 0.21
N VAL A 83 -26.94 -8.59 -0.91
CA VAL A 83 -27.51 -7.97 -2.13
C VAL A 83 -29.01 -7.82 -1.98
N ASN A 84 -29.69 -8.85 -1.44
CA ASN A 84 -31.14 -8.86 -1.29
C ASN A 84 -31.63 -8.37 0.09
N GLY A 85 -30.73 -7.88 0.94
CA GLY A 85 -31.08 -7.29 2.24
C GLY A 85 -31.71 -8.29 3.21
N ILE A 86 -31.21 -9.53 3.23
CA ILE A 86 -31.75 -10.60 4.07
C ILE A 86 -30.90 -10.73 5.33
N VAL A 87 -31.54 -10.57 6.47
CA VAL A 87 -30.90 -10.67 7.79
C VAL A 87 -31.68 -11.63 8.68
N SER A 88 -31.02 -12.20 9.68
CA SER A 88 -31.69 -13.09 10.64
C SER A 88 -31.08 -13.01 12.03
N ILE A 89 -31.89 -13.34 13.04
CA ILE A 89 -31.44 -13.57 14.41
C ILE A 89 -31.95 -14.91 14.91
N VAL A 90 -31.17 -15.56 15.75
CA VAL A 90 -31.58 -16.74 16.51
C VAL A 90 -31.81 -16.30 17.95
N ILE A 91 -33.01 -16.50 18.46
CA ILE A 91 -33.37 -16.10 19.83
C ILE A 91 -32.57 -16.94 20.82
N LYS A 92 -31.90 -16.30 21.79
CA LYS A 92 -31.13 -17.02 22.82
C LYS A 92 -32.04 -17.58 23.90
N ASP A 93 -31.58 -18.66 24.52
CA ASP A 93 -32.30 -19.39 25.57
C ASP A 93 -32.71 -18.50 26.74
N ASN A 94 -31.92 -17.47 27.08
CA ASN A 94 -32.24 -16.48 28.10
C ASN A 94 -33.58 -15.78 27.82
N LEU A 95 -33.79 -15.27 26.59
CA LEU A 95 -35.03 -14.60 26.22
C LEU A 95 -36.21 -15.59 26.13
N LEU A 96 -35.97 -16.86 25.79
CA LEU A 96 -37.00 -17.90 25.80
C LEU A 96 -37.55 -18.20 27.21
N GLY A 97 -36.89 -17.72 28.27
CA GLY A 97 -37.40 -17.72 29.64
C GLY A 97 -38.57 -16.74 29.86
N TYR A 98 -38.69 -15.70 29.02
CA TYR A 98 -39.81 -14.77 29.07
C TYR A 98 -41.09 -15.36 28.49
N ILE A 99 -42.24 -15.04 29.08
CA ILE A 99 -43.56 -15.44 28.57
C ILE A 99 -44.38 -14.19 28.31
N GLY A 100 -44.84 -14.04 27.07
CA GLY A 100 -45.66 -12.92 26.65
C GLY A 100 -45.15 -12.29 25.37
N LYS A 101 -45.54 -11.03 25.18
CA LYS A 101 -45.33 -10.28 23.95
C LYS A 101 -43.95 -9.62 23.93
N ILE A 102 -43.25 -9.80 22.80
CA ILE A 102 -41.98 -9.12 22.50
C ILE A 102 -42.21 -8.09 21.39
N GLU A 103 -41.67 -6.89 21.59
CA GLU A 103 -41.65 -5.82 20.60
C GLU A 103 -40.23 -5.65 20.04
N GLY A 104 -40.07 -5.91 18.75
CA GLY A 104 -38.79 -5.83 18.04
C GLY A 104 -38.63 -4.54 17.23
N SER A 105 -37.40 -4.05 17.14
CA SER A 105 -36.98 -2.87 16.38
C SER A 105 -35.69 -3.15 15.63
N ILE A 106 -35.63 -2.81 14.34
CA ILE A 106 -34.47 -3.08 13.49
C ILE A 106 -33.77 -1.77 13.10
N TYR A 107 -32.45 -1.77 13.22
CA TYR A 107 -31.57 -0.65 12.88
C TYR A 107 -30.52 -1.10 11.86
N ILE A 108 -29.94 -0.16 11.11
CA ILE A 108 -28.83 -0.42 10.20
C ILE A 108 -27.72 0.59 10.48
N GLU A 109 -26.49 0.11 10.62
CA GLU A 109 -25.28 0.90 10.71
C GLU A 109 -24.42 0.62 9.48
N PHE A 110 -24.14 1.66 8.70
CA PHE A 110 -23.32 1.59 7.50
C PHE A 110 -21.86 1.89 7.82
N PRO A 111 -20.89 1.37 7.03
CA PRO A 111 -19.46 1.54 7.27
C PRO A 111 -18.96 2.99 7.13
N ASN A 112 -19.79 3.90 6.62
CA ASN A 112 -19.49 5.32 6.45
C ASN A 112 -20.04 6.18 7.61
N ASP A 113 -20.17 5.58 8.80
CA ASP A 113 -20.72 6.18 10.03
C ASP A 113 -22.18 6.67 9.91
N GLN A 114 -22.91 6.28 8.86
CA GLN A 114 -24.34 6.54 8.75
C GLN A 114 -25.13 5.47 9.50
N SER A 115 -26.13 5.88 10.27
CA SER A 115 -27.07 4.98 10.93
C SER A 115 -28.51 5.25 10.47
N LEU A 116 -29.34 4.22 10.52
CA LEU A 116 -30.72 4.24 10.06
C LEU A 116 -31.63 3.50 11.03
N ASP A 117 -32.61 4.19 11.61
CA ASP A 117 -33.79 3.54 12.17
C ASP A 117 -34.74 3.23 11.02
N THR A 118 -35.04 1.95 10.83
CA THR A 118 -35.80 1.49 9.66
C THR A 118 -37.30 1.81 9.73
N ALA A 119 -37.79 2.31 10.88
CA ALA A 119 -39.21 2.28 11.26
C ALA A 119 -39.80 0.85 11.28
N GLY A 120 -38.96 -0.18 11.10
CA GLY A 120 -39.30 -1.59 11.12
C GLY A 120 -39.53 -2.07 12.54
N ARG A 121 -40.77 -1.89 13.02
CA ARG A 121 -41.26 -2.46 14.28
C ARG A 121 -42.01 -3.76 14.01
N PHE A 122 -41.80 -4.77 14.82
CA PHE A 122 -42.46 -6.07 14.69
C PHE A 122 -42.81 -6.65 16.05
N ILE A 123 -43.78 -7.56 16.10
CA ILE A 123 -44.25 -8.19 17.34
C ILE A 123 -44.33 -9.70 17.16
N PHE A 124 -43.89 -10.45 18.16
CA PHE A 124 -44.09 -11.90 18.29
C PHE A 124 -44.33 -12.28 19.75
N ASP A 125 -44.82 -13.49 19.99
CA ASP A 125 -45.10 -13.99 21.34
C ASP A 125 -44.20 -15.18 21.70
N ILE A 126 -43.87 -15.31 22.99
CA ILE A 126 -43.21 -16.48 23.57
C ILE A 126 -44.16 -17.15 24.56
N ASN A 127 -44.40 -18.45 24.37
CA ASN A 127 -45.22 -19.28 25.23
C ASN A 127 -44.40 -20.32 25.99
N ARG A 128 -44.95 -20.78 27.12
CA ARG A 128 -44.33 -21.85 27.90
C ARG A 128 -44.64 -23.23 27.33
N SER A 129 -43.60 -24.03 27.13
CA SER A 129 -43.74 -25.45 26.79
C SER A 129 -44.21 -26.24 28.02
N PRO A 130 -45.10 -27.24 27.87
CA PRO A 130 -45.56 -28.07 28.99
C PRO A 130 -44.44 -28.81 29.74
N ILE A 131 -43.32 -29.05 29.07
CA ILE A 131 -42.15 -29.78 29.61
C ILE A 131 -41.18 -28.88 30.41
N ASP A 132 -41.28 -27.56 30.29
CA ASP A 132 -40.42 -26.63 31.01
C ASP A 132 -41.15 -26.13 32.26
N ALA A 133 -41.08 -26.92 33.34
CA ALA A 133 -41.80 -26.66 34.59
C ALA A 133 -41.22 -25.48 35.40
N THR A 134 -39.95 -25.13 35.20
CA THR A 134 -39.25 -24.08 35.95
C THR A 134 -38.90 -22.89 35.05
N THR A 135 -39.25 -21.67 35.46
CA THR A 135 -38.77 -20.41 34.86
C THR A 135 -37.27 -20.26 35.13
N GLN A 136 -36.45 -20.24 34.08
CA GLN A 136 -35.20 -19.51 34.15
C GLN A 136 -35.54 -18.02 34.13
N GLU A 137 -34.98 -17.23 35.05
CA GLU A 137 -35.20 -15.78 35.04
C GLU A 137 -34.59 -15.19 33.76
N VAL A 138 -35.35 -14.33 33.09
CA VAL A 138 -34.87 -13.58 31.93
C VAL A 138 -34.10 -12.36 32.43
N ASP A 139 -32.91 -12.13 31.88
CA ASP A 139 -32.15 -10.93 32.24
C ASP A 139 -32.85 -9.67 31.72
N ASP A 140 -32.90 -8.61 32.52
CA ASP A 140 -33.49 -7.34 32.11
C ASP A 140 -32.72 -6.68 30.94
N TYR A 141 -31.41 -6.92 30.84
CA TYR A 141 -30.55 -6.39 29.79
C TYR A 141 -29.59 -7.47 29.28
N TYR A 142 -29.55 -7.64 27.95
CA TYR A 142 -28.64 -8.56 27.28
C TYR A 142 -28.13 -7.93 25.98
N PHE A 143 -26.85 -8.14 25.65
CA PHE A 143 -26.26 -7.72 24.38
C PHE A 143 -25.45 -8.87 23.78
N GLU A 144 -25.89 -9.38 22.63
CA GLU A 144 -25.25 -10.51 21.93
C GLU A 144 -23.84 -10.18 21.43
N GLY A 145 -23.56 -8.92 21.10
CA GLY A 145 -22.25 -8.55 20.54
C GLY A 145 -21.06 -8.80 21.46
N PHE A 146 -21.26 -9.03 22.76
CA PHE A 146 -20.19 -9.48 23.65
C PHE A 146 -19.74 -10.92 23.37
N GLU A 147 -20.65 -11.81 22.99
CA GLU A 147 -20.32 -13.21 22.67
C GLU A 147 -19.46 -13.30 21.39
N GLU A 148 -19.75 -12.48 20.37
CA GLU A 148 -18.93 -12.43 19.14
C GLU A 148 -17.48 -11.99 19.42
N VAL A 149 -17.30 -11.07 20.37
CA VAL A 149 -15.97 -10.64 20.81
C VAL A 149 -15.23 -11.78 21.53
N ILE A 150 -15.94 -12.54 22.36
CA ILE A 150 -15.39 -13.71 23.06
C ILE A 150 -14.98 -14.79 22.06
N ASP A 151 -15.84 -15.14 21.09
CA ASP A 151 -15.55 -16.13 20.06
C ASP A 151 -14.32 -15.74 19.22
N ARG A 152 -14.18 -14.47 18.85
CA ARG A 152 -12.98 -13.97 18.14
C ARG A 152 -11.73 -14.06 19.00
N LEU A 153 -11.82 -13.77 20.30
CA LEU A 153 -10.69 -13.92 21.23
C LEU A 153 -10.28 -15.38 21.39
N GLU A 154 -11.23 -16.31 21.45
CA GLU A 154 -10.94 -17.75 21.51
C GLU A 154 -10.30 -18.26 20.21
N ALA A 155 -10.76 -17.80 19.04
CA ALA A 155 -10.15 -18.15 17.76
C ALA A 155 -8.70 -17.65 17.65
N ILE A 156 -8.45 -16.40 18.01
CA ILE A 156 -7.08 -15.83 18.03
C ILE A 156 -6.19 -16.60 19.01
N LYS A 157 -6.72 -16.98 20.17
CA LYS A 157 -5.99 -17.80 21.15
C LYS A 157 -5.64 -19.18 20.58
N ALA A 158 -6.58 -19.84 19.90
CA ALA A 158 -6.33 -21.13 19.27
C ALA A 158 -5.29 -21.05 18.15
N GLU A 159 -5.31 -20.00 17.33
CA GLU A 159 -4.28 -19.73 16.31
C GLU A 159 -2.91 -19.47 16.96
N MET A 160 -2.87 -18.71 18.04
CA MET A 160 -1.63 -18.42 18.78
C MET A 160 -1.06 -19.67 19.46
N ASP A 161 -1.90 -20.53 20.03
CA ASP A 161 -1.51 -21.81 20.64
C ASP A 161 -1.06 -22.84 19.58
N ALA A 162 -1.55 -22.73 18.34
CA ALA A 162 -1.15 -23.56 17.21
C ALA A 162 0.20 -23.15 16.58
N LEU A 163 0.75 -21.98 16.92
CA LEU A 163 2.10 -21.59 16.51
C LEU A 163 3.14 -22.46 17.24
N ASP A 164 3.81 -23.35 16.50
CA ASP A 164 4.90 -24.16 17.04
C ASP A 164 6.17 -23.31 17.26
N TYR A 165 6.22 -22.60 18.39
CA TYR A 165 7.39 -21.84 18.83
C TYR A 165 8.67 -22.71 18.95
N LYS A 166 8.54 -24.04 19.08
CA LYS A 166 9.71 -24.96 19.12
C LYS A 166 10.31 -25.21 17.75
N SER A 167 9.55 -25.04 16.66
CA SER A 167 10.10 -25.13 15.29
C SER A 167 11.12 -24.02 15.00
N PHE A 168 10.92 -22.82 15.56
CA PHE A 168 11.87 -21.70 15.48
C PHE A 168 13.13 -21.92 16.32
N GLN A 169 13.05 -22.69 17.42
CA GLN A 169 14.22 -23.06 18.24
C GLN A 169 15.22 -23.98 17.49
N LYS A 170 14.78 -24.72 16.46
CA LYS A 170 15.65 -25.59 15.65
C LYS A 170 16.62 -24.84 14.73
N HIS A 171 16.43 -23.53 14.54
CA HIS A 171 17.20 -22.72 13.58
C HIS A 171 18.06 -21.64 14.26
N LYS A 172 18.15 -21.65 15.59
CA LYS A 172 18.99 -20.69 16.33
C LYS A 172 20.46 -21.09 16.22
N LEU A 173 21.31 -20.11 15.92
CA LEU A 173 22.76 -20.29 15.92
C LEU A 173 23.37 -20.23 17.32
N THR A 174 22.62 -19.74 18.31
CA THR A 174 23.08 -19.50 19.69
C THR A 174 22.01 -19.94 20.70
N ALA A 175 22.37 -19.99 21.98
CA ALA A 175 21.42 -20.17 23.08
C ALA A 175 20.49 -18.94 23.22
N ASP A 176 19.38 -19.07 23.96
CA ASP A 176 18.36 -18.02 24.12
C ASP A 176 18.90 -16.70 24.70
N ASN A 177 20.04 -16.75 25.40
CA ASN A 177 20.74 -15.60 25.95
C ASN A 177 21.81 -15.00 25.02
N GLY A 178 21.89 -15.45 23.77
CA GLY A 178 22.86 -15.00 22.78
C GLY A 178 24.27 -15.59 22.94
N LEU A 179 24.50 -16.48 23.91
CA LEU A 179 25.79 -17.16 24.09
C LEU A 179 25.93 -18.35 23.14
N SER A 180 27.18 -18.75 22.87
CA SER A 180 27.46 -20.02 22.18
C SER A 180 26.81 -21.19 22.91
N MET A 181 26.26 -22.11 22.13
CA MET A 181 25.67 -23.35 22.62
C MET A 181 26.74 -24.25 23.27
N ARG A 182 26.31 -25.09 24.20
CA ARG A 182 27.16 -26.10 24.86
C ARG A 182 26.87 -27.49 24.31
N LEU A 183 27.83 -28.41 24.44
CA LEU A 183 27.62 -29.81 24.05
C LEU A 183 26.51 -30.49 24.84
N SER A 184 26.26 -30.04 26.08
CA SER A 184 25.13 -30.47 26.92
C SER A 184 23.76 -30.14 26.33
N ASP A 185 23.70 -29.20 25.39
CA ASP A 185 22.44 -28.71 24.80
C ASP A 185 22.03 -29.56 23.58
N ILE A 186 22.87 -30.52 23.19
CA ILE A 186 22.60 -31.49 22.14
C ILE A 186 22.19 -32.80 22.80
N VAL A 187 21.06 -33.36 22.35
CA VAL A 187 20.51 -34.63 22.85
C VAL A 187 20.35 -35.58 21.67
N PRO A 188 21.01 -36.76 21.68
CA PRO A 188 21.95 -37.25 22.69
C PRO A 188 23.25 -36.44 22.73
N ARG A 189 23.93 -36.44 23.88
CA ARG A 189 25.19 -35.70 24.07
C ARG A 189 26.26 -36.26 23.11
N PRO A 190 26.91 -35.42 22.28
CA PRO A 190 27.98 -35.84 21.38
C PRO A 190 29.12 -36.55 22.11
N THR A 191 29.60 -37.65 21.53
CA THR A 191 30.77 -38.40 22.02
C THR A 191 31.96 -38.28 21.07
N HIS A 192 31.71 -37.92 19.82
CA HIS A 192 32.70 -37.65 18.79
C HIS A 192 32.40 -36.31 18.11
N ILE A 193 33.43 -35.62 17.61
CA ILE A 193 33.30 -34.33 16.91
C ILE A 193 32.38 -34.43 15.67
N ASP A 194 32.31 -35.61 15.07
CA ASP A 194 31.45 -35.92 13.92
C ASP A 194 29.95 -36.00 14.27
N ASP A 195 29.61 -36.23 15.55
CA ASP A 195 28.23 -36.29 16.03
C ASP A 195 27.55 -34.91 16.02
N ILE A 196 28.34 -33.84 15.94
CA ILE A 196 27.87 -32.45 16.02
C ILE A 196 27.42 -31.97 14.63
N THR A 197 26.22 -32.39 14.23
CA THR A 197 25.63 -32.05 12.92
C THR A 197 24.56 -30.96 12.99
N ARG A 198 24.11 -30.61 14.20
CA ARG A 198 23.12 -29.54 14.43
C ARG A 198 23.73 -28.17 14.15
N VAL A 199 23.11 -27.42 13.24
CA VAL A 199 23.48 -26.05 12.90
C VAL A 199 23.55 -25.17 14.15
N GLY A 200 24.64 -24.41 14.30
CA GLY A 200 24.85 -23.49 15.43
C GLY A 200 26.32 -23.23 15.75
N THR A 201 26.53 -22.28 16.66
CA THR A 201 27.84 -21.90 17.20
C THR A 201 28.01 -22.49 18.59
N TYR A 202 29.03 -23.31 18.76
CA TYR A 202 29.34 -24.03 19.98
C TYR A 202 30.64 -23.54 20.60
N TYR A 203 30.65 -23.48 21.94
CA TYR A 203 31.87 -23.31 22.70
C TYR A 203 32.24 -24.65 23.36
N ILE A 204 33.42 -25.15 23.01
CA ILE A 204 33.94 -26.44 23.48
C ILE A 204 35.11 -26.15 24.41
N THR A 205 35.01 -26.58 25.66
CA THR A 205 36.11 -26.41 26.63
C THR A 205 37.30 -27.30 26.28
N SER A 206 38.49 -27.00 26.82
CA SER A 206 39.66 -27.86 26.64
C SER A 206 39.44 -29.30 27.12
N ALA A 207 38.64 -29.50 28.17
CA ALA A 207 38.30 -30.83 28.66
C ALA A 207 37.40 -31.59 27.68
N GLU A 208 36.40 -30.90 27.12
CA GLU A 208 35.46 -31.47 26.16
C GLU A 208 36.13 -31.77 24.80
N SER A 209 37.03 -30.92 24.33
CA SER A 209 37.75 -31.16 23.07
C SER A 209 38.63 -32.40 23.12
N VAL A 210 39.26 -32.67 24.28
CA VAL A 210 40.00 -33.91 24.52
C VAL A 210 39.08 -35.14 24.57
N GLN A 211 37.81 -34.99 24.93
CA GLN A 211 36.87 -36.12 24.96
C GLN A 211 36.33 -36.47 23.57
N ILE A 212 35.95 -35.46 22.79
CA ILE A 212 35.25 -35.67 21.51
C ILE A 212 36.17 -35.81 20.30
N ILE A 213 37.45 -35.43 20.41
CA ILE A 213 38.46 -35.60 19.35
C ILE A 213 39.31 -36.81 19.75
N PRO A 214 39.23 -37.98 19.09
CA PRO A 214 39.95 -39.18 19.53
C PRO A 214 41.47 -39.09 19.31
N GLU A 215 42.22 -39.98 19.96
CA GLU A 215 43.67 -40.15 19.73
C GLU A 215 43.93 -40.60 18.29
N GLY A 216 44.96 -40.04 17.63
CA GLY A 216 45.26 -40.28 16.22
C GLY A 216 44.40 -39.50 15.22
N ASN A 217 43.47 -38.65 15.69
CA ASN A 217 42.76 -37.71 14.81
C ASN A 217 43.70 -36.56 14.39
N TYR A 218 43.69 -36.21 13.11
CA TYR A 218 44.50 -35.12 12.55
C TYR A 218 44.43 -33.81 13.34
N LEU A 219 43.25 -33.45 13.88
CA LEU A 219 43.08 -32.26 14.73
C LEU A 219 43.98 -32.28 15.98
N ARG A 220 44.31 -33.45 16.53
CA ARG A 220 45.25 -33.55 17.66
C ARG A 220 46.68 -33.27 17.24
N ASP A 221 47.08 -33.75 16.06
CA ASP A 221 48.43 -33.60 15.54
C ASP A 221 48.79 -32.12 15.31
N ILE A 222 47.78 -31.32 14.95
CA ILE A 222 47.89 -29.85 14.81
C ILE A 222 47.53 -29.08 16.10
N ALA A 223 47.49 -29.77 17.25
CA ALA A 223 47.25 -29.19 18.58
C ALA A 223 45.90 -28.48 18.77
N MET A 224 44.80 -29.01 18.21
CA MET A 224 43.43 -28.49 18.39
C MET A 224 42.70 -29.08 19.61
N THR A 225 43.41 -29.53 20.64
CA THR A 225 42.83 -30.05 21.90
C THR A 225 42.73 -29.00 23.02
N GLY A 226 42.53 -27.73 22.65
CA GLY A 226 42.34 -26.61 23.57
C GLY A 226 40.87 -26.20 23.70
N ALA A 227 40.59 -25.02 24.27
CA ALA A 227 39.26 -24.43 24.19
C ALA A 227 38.99 -24.00 22.74
N LEU A 228 37.83 -24.35 22.19
CA LEU A 228 37.49 -24.17 20.78
C LEU A 228 36.16 -23.45 20.61
N THR A 229 36.05 -22.76 19.49
CA THR A 229 34.75 -22.37 18.91
C THR A 229 34.50 -23.23 17.69
N LEU A 230 33.33 -23.87 17.62
CA LEU A 230 32.89 -24.67 16.48
C LEU A 230 31.62 -24.06 15.89
N ASN A 231 31.63 -23.74 14.60
CA ASN A 231 30.46 -23.32 13.85
C ASN A 231 29.99 -24.47 12.95
N VAL A 232 28.70 -24.75 12.99
CA VAL A 232 28.05 -25.77 12.14
C VAL A 232 26.99 -25.09 11.31
N TYR A 233 27.01 -25.29 9.99
CA TYR A 233 26.06 -24.67 9.07
C TYR A 233 25.77 -25.58 7.86
N GLY A 234 24.63 -25.37 7.20
CA GLY A 234 24.25 -26.15 6.02
C GLY A 234 25.15 -25.85 4.82
N GLY A 235 25.38 -26.85 3.96
CA GLY A 235 26.01 -26.66 2.66
C GLY A 235 25.03 -26.25 1.56
N ASP A 236 25.54 -26.10 0.34
CA ASP A 236 24.75 -25.63 -0.81
C ASP A 236 23.67 -26.63 -1.29
N THR A 237 23.73 -27.89 -0.83
CA THR A 237 22.76 -28.94 -1.17
C THR A 237 22.10 -29.52 0.08
N VAL A 238 20.81 -29.90 -0.05
CA VAL A 238 20.01 -30.50 1.02
C VAL A 238 20.71 -31.75 1.57
N GLY A 239 20.95 -31.77 2.89
CA GLY A 239 21.63 -32.87 3.60
C GLY A 239 23.13 -32.67 3.81
N MET A 240 23.73 -31.59 3.28
CA MET A 240 25.14 -31.28 3.53
C MET A 240 25.33 -30.47 4.81
N VAL A 241 26.36 -30.80 5.58
CA VAL A 241 26.73 -30.12 6.83
C VAL A 241 28.19 -29.71 6.78
N ASN A 242 28.48 -28.46 7.09
CA ASN A 242 29.83 -27.93 7.24
C ASN A 242 30.16 -27.75 8.72
N GLN A 243 31.40 -28.07 9.09
CA GLN A 243 31.97 -27.75 10.39
C GLN A 243 33.17 -26.84 10.18
N GLU A 244 33.21 -25.76 10.95
CA GLU A 244 34.32 -24.81 10.99
C GLU A 244 34.80 -24.64 12.43
N ILE A 245 36.05 -24.95 12.70
CA ILE A 245 36.61 -25.02 14.05
C ILE A 245 37.79 -24.07 14.21
N ARG A 246 37.85 -23.41 15.37
CA ARG A 246 38.88 -22.44 15.73
C ARG A 246 39.34 -22.67 17.15
N ARG A 247 40.66 -22.61 17.39
CA ARG A 247 41.22 -22.61 18.75
C ARG A 247 41.15 -21.22 19.39
N ASN A 248 40.68 -21.16 20.63
CA ASN A 248 40.62 -19.94 21.42
C ASN A 248 41.98 -19.71 22.14
N ILE A 249 42.82 -18.85 21.58
CA ILE A 249 44.13 -18.46 22.11
C ILE A 249 44.21 -16.95 22.34
N SER A 250 44.82 -16.53 23.45
CA SER A 250 44.88 -15.13 23.90
C SER A 250 46.14 -14.35 23.46
N THR A 251 47.17 -15.02 22.93
CA THR A 251 48.43 -14.38 22.55
C THR A 251 48.48 -14.04 21.05
N ILE A 252 48.79 -12.77 20.75
CA ILE A 252 48.83 -12.15 19.41
C ILE A 252 49.93 -12.71 18.49
N ASN A 253 50.73 -13.68 18.93
CA ASN A 253 51.87 -14.24 18.17
C ASN A 253 51.64 -15.62 17.54
N GLY A 254 50.38 -16.05 17.43
CA GLY A 254 49.98 -17.21 16.62
C GLY A 254 48.75 -16.82 15.79
N SER A 255 48.86 -16.88 14.47
CA SER A 255 47.73 -16.67 13.56
C SER A 255 46.55 -17.55 13.99
N ARG A 256 45.34 -16.98 14.06
CA ARG A 256 44.11 -17.71 14.37
C ARG A 256 43.77 -18.61 13.19
N ILE A 257 44.31 -19.82 13.15
CA ILE A 257 44.04 -20.75 12.05
C ILE A 257 42.64 -21.33 12.22
N VAL A 258 41.84 -21.31 11.15
CA VAL A 258 40.51 -21.90 11.09
C VAL A 258 40.59 -23.17 10.26
N TRP A 259 39.91 -24.23 10.68
CA TRP A 259 39.84 -25.47 9.92
C TRP A 259 38.39 -25.74 9.55
N ARG A 260 38.16 -26.22 8.33
CA ARG A 260 36.83 -26.56 7.84
C ARG A 260 36.82 -27.94 7.22
N ARG A 261 35.70 -28.63 7.38
CA ARG A 261 35.36 -29.82 6.59
C ARG A 261 33.88 -29.84 6.31
N GLN A 262 33.50 -30.72 5.40
CA GLN A 262 32.13 -30.90 4.97
C GLN A 262 31.74 -32.37 5.12
N ALA A 263 30.46 -32.62 5.37
CA ALA A 263 29.85 -33.93 5.28
C ALA A 263 28.82 -33.96 4.15
N SER A 264 28.78 -35.10 3.45
CA SER A 264 27.75 -35.40 2.45
C SER A 264 27.21 -36.83 2.63
N GLY A 265 25.98 -37.09 2.18
CA GLY A 265 25.34 -38.42 2.25
C GLY A 265 24.46 -38.66 3.49
N ASN A 266 23.82 -39.83 3.54
CA ASN A 266 23.02 -40.29 4.69
C ASN A 266 23.32 -41.78 4.97
N PRO A 267 24.10 -42.12 6.02
CA PRO A 267 24.67 -41.25 7.05
C PRO A 267 25.78 -40.34 6.51
N ASN A 268 26.07 -39.26 7.23
CA ASN A 268 27.10 -38.27 6.87
C ASN A 268 28.48 -38.93 6.74
N VAL A 269 29.12 -38.75 5.57
CA VAL A 269 30.54 -39.06 5.34
C VAL A 269 31.32 -37.75 5.37
N TRP A 270 32.27 -37.63 6.30
CA TRP A 270 33.07 -36.43 6.49
C TRP A 270 34.32 -36.42 5.60
N ASP A 271 34.54 -35.30 4.92
CA ASP A 271 35.81 -34.98 4.27
C ASP A 271 36.91 -34.71 5.31
N ASP A 272 38.17 -34.78 4.87
CA ASP A 272 39.32 -34.40 5.69
C ASP A 272 39.25 -32.91 6.08
N TRP A 273 39.86 -32.58 7.23
CA TRP A 273 39.96 -31.20 7.70
C TRP A 273 40.91 -30.40 6.81
N ASN A 274 40.40 -29.29 6.27
CA ASN A 274 41.15 -28.36 5.44
C ASN A 274 41.40 -27.05 6.18
N GLU A 275 42.63 -26.54 6.09
CA GLU A 275 42.98 -25.24 6.65
C GLU A 275 42.34 -24.12 5.83
N ILE A 276 41.68 -23.18 6.50
CA ILE A 276 41.16 -21.95 5.91
C ILE A 276 41.76 -20.77 6.66
N ALA A 277 42.49 -19.94 5.93
CA ALA A 277 43.11 -18.74 6.50
C ALA A 277 42.04 -17.80 7.10
N ASP A 278 42.18 -17.44 8.37
CA ASP A 278 41.48 -16.30 8.97
C ASP A 278 42.06 -15.00 8.40
N VAL A 279 41.23 -13.98 8.38
CA VAL A 279 41.27 -12.74 7.57
C VAL A 279 42.50 -11.81 7.78
N THR A 280 43.59 -12.31 8.36
CA THR A 280 44.89 -11.61 8.47
C THR A 280 45.99 -12.26 7.67
N GLN A 281 45.76 -13.43 7.07
CA GLN A 281 46.61 -13.94 6.00
C GLN A 281 45.87 -13.77 4.67
N THR A 282 46.17 -12.67 3.98
CA THR A 282 46.09 -12.69 2.53
C THR A 282 46.86 -13.92 2.00
N MET A 283 46.43 -14.52 0.90
CA MET A 283 47.20 -15.51 0.14
C MET A 283 48.55 -14.98 -0.41
N LEU A 284 49.09 -13.93 0.21
CA LEU A 284 50.30 -13.17 -0.09
C LEU A 284 51.41 -13.43 0.93
N SER A 285 51.21 -14.34 1.91
CA SER A 285 52.27 -14.60 2.89
C SER A 285 53.39 -15.44 2.28
N ASN A 286 54.63 -14.94 2.44
CA ASN A 286 55.89 -15.57 2.02
C ASN A 286 56.04 -17.04 2.51
N ARG A 287 55.28 -17.43 3.55
CA ARG A 287 55.30 -18.78 4.12
C ARG A 287 54.53 -19.81 3.29
N TYR A 288 53.45 -19.42 2.60
CA TYR A 288 52.70 -20.31 1.70
C TYR A 288 53.54 -20.70 0.48
N TYR A 289 54.23 -19.72 -0.13
CA TYR A 289 55.02 -19.95 -1.35
C TYR A 289 56.39 -20.59 -1.08
N LYS A 290 57.07 -20.31 0.05
CA LYS A 290 58.42 -20.86 0.32
C LYS A 290 58.46 -22.37 0.53
N GLY A 291 57.39 -22.99 1.02
CA GLY A 291 57.35 -24.44 1.25
C GLY A 291 57.13 -25.27 -0.02
N ALA A 292 56.59 -24.66 -1.08
CA ALA A 292 56.09 -25.36 -2.27
C ALA A 292 56.68 -24.87 -3.61
N ALA A 293 57.55 -23.83 -3.62
CA ALA A 293 58.08 -23.24 -4.85
C ALA A 293 59.38 -23.90 -5.35
N HIS A 294 59.41 -24.21 -6.63
CA HIS A 294 60.58 -24.63 -7.40
C HIS A 294 61.54 -23.46 -7.66
N LYS A 295 62.84 -23.74 -7.84
CA LYS A 295 63.82 -22.73 -8.30
C LYS A 295 63.72 -22.53 -9.81
N LEU A 296 64.12 -21.36 -10.31
CA LEU A 296 64.16 -21.12 -11.76
C LEU A 296 65.04 -22.14 -12.52
N ALA A 297 66.12 -22.63 -11.91
CA ALA A 297 66.97 -23.67 -12.49
C ALA A 297 66.25 -25.01 -12.73
N GLU A 298 65.12 -25.24 -12.06
CA GLU A 298 64.29 -26.44 -12.20
C GLU A 298 63.25 -26.29 -13.33
N ALA A 299 63.02 -25.07 -13.83
CA ALA A 299 62.14 -24.78 -14.95
C ALA A 299 62.87 -24.98 -16.29
N THR A 300 62.96 -26.23 -16.75
CA THR A 300 63.64 -26.56 -18.01
C THR A 300 62.69 -27.13 -19.06
N THR A 301 62.67 -26.52 -20.25
CA THR A 301 62.02 -27.06 -21.44
C THR A 301 63.12 -27.54 -22.40
N ALA A 302 63.12 -28.83 -22.76
CA ALA A 302 64.16 -29.45 -23.59
C ALA A 302 65.61 -29.19 -23.11
N GLY A 303 65.82 -29.17 -21.79
CA GLY A 303 67.15 -28.98 -21.18
C GLY A 303 67.67 -27.53 -21.17
N LYS A 304 66.86 -26.56 -21.60
CA LYS A 304 67.17 -25.13 -21.51
C LYS A 304 66.32 -24.47 -20.41
N GLN A 305 66.96 -23.67 -19.58
CA GLN A 305 66.30 -22.85 -18.57
C GLN A 305 65.48 -21.75 -19.24
N ALA A 306 64.28 -21.47 -18.73
CA ALA A 306 63.44 -20.38 -19.23
C ALA A 306 64.15 -19.01 -19.12
N THR A 307 64.09 -18.22 -20.19
CA THR A 307 64.72 -16.88 -20.31
C THR A 307 63.71 -15.74 -20.36
N SER A 308 62.42 -16.05 -20.30
CA SER A 308 61.30 -15.09 -20.16
C SER A 308 60.22 -15.65 -19.24
N TYR A 309 59.37 -14.78 -18.69
CA TYR A 309 58.16 -15.20 -17.97
C TYR A 309 57.20 -15.95 -18.89
N LEU A 310 57.16 -15.62 -20.19
CA LEU A 310 56.36 -16.35 -21.16
C LEU A 310 56.85 -17.79 -21.34
N GLU A 311 58.15 -18.02 -21.52
CA GLU A 311 58.74 -19.37 -21.58
C GLU A 311 58.54 -20.13 -20.26
N LEU A 312 58.66 -19.44 -19.13
CA LEU A 312 58.41 -20.03 -17.82
C LEU A 312 56.99 -20.57 -17.69
N SER A 313 56.01 -19.97 -18.39
CA SER A 313 54.60 -20.38 -18.33
C SER A 313 54.32 -21.79 -18.86
N GLU A 314 55.22 -22.36 -19.66
CA GLU A 314 55.13 -23.73 -20.16
C GLU A 314 55.35 -24.77 -19.06
N ASN A 315 55.91 -24.36 -17.92
CA ASN A 315 56.18 -25.22 -16.78
C ASN A 315 55.09 -24.99 -15.72
N ILE A 316 54.23 -25.98 -15.49
CA ILE A 316 53.16 -25.90 -14.49
C ILE A 316 53.76 -25.95 -13.08
N GLY A 317 53.26 -25.11 -12.18
CA GLY A 317 53.68 -25.07 -10.79
C GLY A 317 54.05 -23.67 -10.32
N ILE A 318 54.61 -23.61 -9.11
CA ILE A 318 55.04 -22.37 -8.45
C ILE A 318 56.56 -22.29 -8.52
N TYR A 319 57.08 -21.16 -8.99
CA TYR A 319 58.50 -20.87 -9.13
C TYR A 319 58.88 -19.64 -8.33
N TYR A 320 60.04 -19.67 -7.68
CA TYR A 320 60.65 -18.51 -7.05
C TYR A 320 61.84 -18.02 -7.87
N LEU A 321 61.82 -16.73 -8.20
CA LEU A 321 62.91 -16.02 -8.83
C LEU A 321 63.43 -14.96 -7.86
N THR A 322 64.74 -14.95 -7.63
CA THR A 322 65.42 -13.85 -6.93
C THR A 322 65.31 -12.55 -7.71
N THR A 323 65.58 -11.42 -7.05
CA THR A 323 65.60 -10.09 -7.72
C THR A 323 66.55 -10.07 -8.92
N ALA A 324 67.70 -10.76 -8.82
CA ALA A 324 68.68 -10.83 -9.89
C ALA A 324 68.16 -11.65 -11.08
N GLU A 325 67.63 -12.85 -10.83
CA GLU A 325 67.07 -13.73 -11.86
C GLU A 325 65.86 -13.09 -12.57
N SER A 326 64.97 -12.46 -11.79
CA SER A 326 63.81 -11.73 -12.31
C SER A 326 64.20 -10.64 -13.31
N LYS A 327 65.24 -9.85 -13.00
CA LYS A 327 65.75 -8.78 -13.87
C LYS A 327 66.47 -9.27 -15.13
N THR A 328 66.93 -10.52 -15.15
CA THR A 328 67.55 -11.13 -16.33
C THR A 328 66.54 -11.71 -17.32
N MET A 329 65.25 -11.80 -16.96
CA MET A 329 64.20 -12.23 -17.87
C MET A 329 64.01 -11.22 -19.01
N THR A 330 63.95 -11.70 -20.25
CA THR A 330 63.88 -10.85 -21.45
C THR A 330 62.62 -9.99 -21.52
N ASP A 331 61.52 -10.43 -20.91
CA ASP A 331 60.25 -9.70 -20.81
C ASP A 331 60.04 -9.02 -19.45
N PHE A 332 61.09 -8.86 -18.62
CA PHE A 332 61.01 -8.14 -17.34
C PHE A 332 60.46 -6.72 -17.48
N ALA A 333 60.83 -6.00 -18.55
CA ALA A 333 60.33 -4.65 -18.83
C ALA A 333 58.81 -4.58 -19.09
N GLN A 334 58.14 -5.73 -19.30
CA GLN A 334 56.69 -5.80 -19.45
C GLN A 334 55.95 -5.93 -18.10
N LEU A 335 56.68 -6.18 -17.01
CA LEU A 335 56.10 -6.16 -15.68
C LEU A 335 55.76 -4.72 -15.26
N PRO A 336 54.68 -4.53 -14.49
CA PRO A 336 54.41 -3.27 -13.82
C PRO A 336 55.62 -2.77 -13.01
N SER A 337 55.77 -1.44 -12.91
CA SER A 337 56.88 -0.77 -12.21
C SER A 337 57.05 -1.15 -10.74
N GLU A 338 56.01 -1.73 -10.12
CA GLU A 338 55.96 -2.17 -8.74
C GLU A 338 56.79 -3.44 -8.46
N PHE A 339 57.25 -4.16 -9.49
CA PHE A 339 58.06 -5.37 -9.33
C PHE A 339 59.56 -5.06 -9.19
N ILE A 340 59.96 -4.61 -8.00
CA ILE A 340 61.35 -4.22 -7.68
C ILE A 340 62.19 -5.29 -6.97
N TYR A 341 61.53 -6.29 -6.37
CA TYR A 341 62.13 -7.39 -5.62
C TYR A 341 61.99 -8.74 -6.36
N GLY A 342 62.45 -9.83 -5.75
CA GLY A 342 62.21 -11.19 -6.24
C GLY A 342 60.72 -11.47 -6.40
N VAL A 343 60.37 -12.48 -7.18
CA VAL A 343 58.97 -12.77 -7.55
C VAL A 343 58.65 -14.25 -7.36
N PHE A 344 57.42 -14.53 -6.99
CA PHE A 344 56.82 -15.85 -7.12
C PHE A 344 55.99 -15.87 -8.40
N VAL A 345 56.23 -16.84 -9.27
CA VAL A 345 55.48 -17.04 -10.51
C VAL A 345 54.73 -18.35 -10.39
N GLU A 346 53.43 -18.31 -10.58
CA GLU A 346 52.58 -19.49 -10.56
C GLU A 346 51.90 -19.68 -11.91
N ASN A 347 52.10 -20.85 -12.48
CA ASN A 347 51.57 -21.23 -13.78
C ASN A 347 50.51 -22.30 -13.58
N ILE A 348 49.26 -21.92 -13.82
CA ILE A 348 48.08 -22.76 -13.59
C ILE A 348 47.51 -23.21 -14.94
N PRO A 349 47.36 -24.53 -15.19
CA PRO A 349 46.66 -25.02 -16.37
C PRO A 349 45.18 -24.66 -16.29
N ASN A 350 44.62 -24.04 -17.33
CA ASN A 350 43.19 -23.76 -17.39
C ASN A 350 42.46 -24.97 -17.99
N ALA A 351 41.39 -25.43 -17.32
CA ALA A 351 40.66 -26.66 -17.65
C ALA A 351 39.92 -26.64 -19.00
N THR A 352 39.84 -25.49 -19.68
CA THR A 352 39.15 -25.36 -20.97
C THR A 352 40.06 -24.72 -22.03
N ILE A 353 40.47 -25.54 -23.01
CA ILE A 353 41.07 -25.21 -24.31
C ILE A 353 42.31 -24.28 -24.26
N ASN A 354 43.51 -24.86 -24.38
CA ASN A 354 44.72 -24.21 -24.89
C ASN A 354 45.19 -22.90 -24.20
N ASN A 355 44.77 -22.61 -22.98
CA ASN A 355 45.15 -21.38 -22.26
C ASN A 355 45.86 -21.68 -20.94
N PHE A 356 46.89 -20.91 -20.62
CA PHE A 356 47.59 -20.96 -19.33
C PHE A 356 47.26 -19.69 -18.54
N LEU A 357 46.99 -19.81 -17.24
CA LEU A 357 46.93 -18.65 -16.36
C LEU A 357 48.29 -18.50 -15.70
N GLN A 358 48.91 -17.34 -15.85
CA GLN A 358 50.14 -17.02 -15.16
C GLN A 358 49.88 -15.91 -14.14
N ARG A 359 50.20 -16.19 -12.88
CA ARG A 359 50.11 -15.27 -11.75
C ARG A 359 51.52 -14.94 -11.28
N ILE A 360 51.79 -13.67 -10.98
CA ILE A 360 53.09 -13.21 -10.48
C ILE A 360 52.87 -12.36 -9.23
N THR A 361 53.59 -12.68 -8.15
CA THR A 361 53.48 -12.03 -6.85
C THR A 361 54.84 -11.50 -6.42
N SER A 362 54.91 -10.24 -5.99
CA SER A 362 56.16 -9.68 -5.48
C SER A 362 56.55 -10.30 -4.14
N ASN A 363 57.79 -10.74 -4.01
CA ASN A 363 58.38 -11.23 -2.76
C ASN A 363 59.00 -10.05 -2.01
N VAL A 364 58.15 -9.18 -1.47
CA VAL A 364 58.60 -8.05 -0.65
C VAL A 364 59.15 -8.58 0.68
N THR A 365 60.44 -8.34 0.94
CA THR A 365 61.11 -8.80 2.16
C THR A 365 61.09 -7.79 3.30
N ASP A 366 60.89 -6.49 3.00
CA ASP A 366 60.94 -5.42 4.00
C ASP A 366 59.60 -5.20 4.72
N GLY A 367 58.47 -5.58 4.13
CA GLY A 367 57.12 -5.51 4.72
C GLY A 367 56.61 -4.12 5.09
N VAL A 368 57.40 -3.06 4.86
CA VAL A 368 57.14 -1.69 5.34
C VAL A 368 57.10 -0.70 4.18
N SER A 369 57.88 -0.91 3.11
CA SER A 369 58.03 0.09 2.04
C SER A 369 57.00 -0.08 0.91
N GLN A 370 56.56 -1.30 0.62
CA GLN A 370 55.48 -1.58 -0.34
C GLN A 370 54.71 -2.86 0.04
N PRO A 371 53.38 -2.91 -0.09
CA PRO A 371 52.63 -4.15 0.11
C PRO A 371 52.94 -5.17 -1.02
N PRO A 372 52.92 -6.48 -0.75
CA PRO A 372 53.01 -7.49 -1.80
C PRO A 372 51.92 -7.27 -2.84
N VAL A 373 52.31 -7.15 -4.11
CA VAL A 373 51.39 -6.99 -5.24
C VAL A 373 51.32 -8.29 -6.02
N THR A 374 50.13 -8.63 -6.49
CA THR A 374 49.93 -9.77 -7.38
C THR A 374 49.30 -9.31 -8.67
N TYR A 375 49.80 -9.82 -9.78
CA TYR A 375 49.26 -9.60 -11.12
C TYR A 375 48.99 -10.95 -11.77
N TRP A 376 48.05 -10.99 -12.71
CA TRP A 376 47.76 -12.18 -13.50
C TRP A 376 47.62 -11.83 -14.98
N ARG A 377 47.89 -12.80 -15.84
CA ARG A 377 47.60 -12.74 -17.27
C ARG A 377 47.14 -14.11 -17.77
N VAL A 378 46.37 -14.11 -18.86
CA VAL A 378 46.04 -15.32 -19.60
C VAL A 378 46.99 -15.42 -20.78
N ILE A 379 47.53 -16.60 -21.03
CA ILE A 379 48.42 -16.90 -22.14
C ILE A 379 47.67 -17.86 -23.04
N GLN A 380 47.31 -17.38 -24.23
CA GLN A 380 46.55 -18.16 -25.19
C GLN A 380 47.48 -18.88 -26.15
N LYS A 381 47.34 -20.20 -26.28
CA LYS A 381 48.04 -21.00 -27.30
C LYS A 381 47.31 -20.88 -28.62
N LYS A 382 47.96 -20.25 -29.60
CA LYS A 382 47.51 -20.10 -30.98
C LYS A 382 48.34 -20.99 -31.91
N ALA A 383 47.93 -21.10 -33.17
CA ALA A 383 48.60 -21.93 -34.17
C ALA A 383 50.06 -21.50 -34.46
N ASP A 384 50.41 -20.25 -34.14
CA ASP A 384 51.70 -19.60 -34.36
C ASP A 384 52.54 -19.40 -33.08
N GLY A 385 52.05 -19.86 -31.92
CA GLY A 385 52.76 -19.77 -30.64
C GLY A 385 51.87 -19.29 -29.48
N TYR A 386 52.50 -18.81 -28.40
CA TYR A 386 51.82 -18.32 -27.21
C TYR A 386 51.64 -16.79 -27.26
N THR A 387 50.39 -16.31 -27.13
CA THR A 387 50.09 -14.87 -27.02
C THR A 387 49.66 -14.52 -25.59
N PRO A 388 50.47 -13.77 -24.82
CA PRO A 388 50.06 -13.28 -23.50
C PRO A 388 49.09 -12.09 -23.61
N THR A 389 48.06 -12.06 -22.76
CA THR A 389 47.31 -10.83 -22.49
C THR A 389 48.14 -9.86 -21.66
N LYS A 390 47.74 -8.58 -21.62
CA LYS A 390 48.31 -7.62 -20.66
C LYS A 390 48.17 -8.12 -19.23
N TRP A 391 49.16 -7.82 -18.40
CA TRP A 391 49.09 -8.04 -16.95
C TRP A 391 47.92 -7.25 -16.35
N ARG A 392 47.16 -7.91 -15.49
CA ARG A 392 46.02 -7.35 -14.74
C ARG A 392 46.32 -7.48 -13.26
N LYS A 393 46.17 -6.40 -12.51
CA LYS A 393 46.39 -6.43 -11.05
C LYS A 393 45.32 -7.32 -10.40
N VAL A 394 45.74 -8.23 -9.52
CA VAL A 394 44.82 -8.89 -8.59
C VAL A 394 44.45 -7.85 -7.54
N VAL A 395 43.16 -7.50 -7.52
CA VAL A 395 42.53 -6.61 -6.55
C VAL A 395 42.78 -7.19 -5.16
N SER A 396 43.54 -6.49 -4.31
CA SER A 396 43.79 -6.90 -2.93
C SER A 396 42.51 -6.82 -2.10
N GLN A 397 42.51 -7.34 -0.87
CA GLN A 397 41.39 -7.13 0.04
C GLN A 397 41.17 -5.64 0.37
N ASP A 398 42.21 -4.80 0.26
CA ASP A 398 42.12 -3.35 0.39
C ASP A 398 41.53 -2.70 -0.89
N ASP A 399 41.85 -3.23 -2.07
CA ASP A 399 41.15 -2.83 -3.30
C ASP A 399 39.68 -3.35 -3.29
N ALA A 400 39.39 -4.44 -2.57
CA ALA A 400 38.03 -4.91 -2.29
C ALA A 400 37.30 -4.05 -1.24
N GLN A 401 38.01 -3.34 -0.35
CA GLN A 401 37.41 -2.33 0.53
C GLN A 401 36.76 -1.20 -0.27
N MET A 402 37.26 -0.89 -1.47
CA MET A 402 36.65 0.09 -2.41
C MET A 402 35.27 -0.36 -2.93
N TYR A 403 34.94 -1.64 -2.78
CA TYR A 403 33.63 -2.22 -3.10
C TYR A 403 32.80 -2.54 -1.86
N LYS A 404 33.32 -2.32 -0.64
CA LYS A 404 32.52 -2.44 0.58
C LYS A 404 31.50 -1.32 0.61
N LEU A 405 30.25 -1.69 0.88
CA LEU A 405 29.16 -0.72 0.96
C LEU A 405 29.30 0.18 2.21
N THR A 406 30.06 -0.24 3.23
CA THR A 406 30.32 0.48 4.49
C THR A 406 31.75 0.23 4.99
N LYS A 407 32.25 1.05 5.91
CA LYS A 407 33.49 0.80 6.66
C LYS A 407 33.39 -0.49 7.47
N ASP A 408 34.52 -1.01 7.94
CA ASP A 408 34.59 -2.25 8.76
C ASP A 408 33.84 -2.15 10.09
N ASN A 409 33.60 -0.94 10.58
CA ASN A 409 32.79 -0.66 11.77
C ASN A 409 31.30 -0.42 11.45
N GLY A 410 30.86 -0.68 10.21
CA GLY A 410 29.48 -0.47 9.74
C GLY A 410 29.11 0.99 9.44
N GLN A 411 30.02 1.95 9.63
CA GLN A 411 29.75 3.36 9.32
C GLN A 411 29.86 3.65 7.81
N SER A 412 29.17 4.67 7.33
CA SER A 412 29.33 5.16 5.96
C SER A 412 30.72 5.77 5.73
N PHE A 413 31.23 5.64 4.50
CA PHE A 413 32.43 6.35 4.08
C PHE A 413 32.14 7.85 3.91
N ARG A 414 33.13 8.71 4.16
CA ARG A 414 33.08 10.15 3.92
C ARG A 414 34.09 10.52 2.84
N LEU A 415 34.02 11.76 2.34
CA LEU A 415 34.94 12.24 1.31
C LEU A 415 36.41 12.11 1.74
N GLU A 416 36.69 12.47 2.99
CA GLU A 416 38.02 12.42 3.59
C GLU A 416 38.60 11.00 3.76
N ASP A 417 37.76 9.97 3.66
CA ASP A 417 38.19 8.58 3.76
C ASP A 417 38.63 7.98 2.41
N LEU A 418 38.46 8.72 1.30
CA LEU A 418 38.66 8.19 -0.05
C LEU A 418 40.00 8.63 -0.64
N ASN A 419 40.72 7.68 -1.24
CA ASN A 419 41.98 7.94 -1.94
C ASN A 419 42.01 7.24 -3.32
N PRO A 420 42.15 7.99 -4.43
CA PRO A 420 42.14 9.45 -4.50
C PRO A 420 40.75 10.03 -4.21
N ALA A 421 40.71 11.17 -3.51
CA ALA A 421 39.45 11.86 -3.24
C ALA A 421 38.80 12.33 -4.56
N PRO A 422 37.50 12.07 -4.78
CA PRO A 422 36.79 12.52 -5.96
C PRO A 422 36.60 14.04 -5.97
N THR A 423 36.64 14.64 -7.17
CA THR A 423 36.51 16.10 -7.34
C THR A 423 35.10 16.56 -7.70
N SER A 424 34.24 15.63 -8.16
CA SER A 424 32.83 15.86 -8.48
C SER A 424 31.99 14.66 -8.05
N LEU A 425 30.67 14.83 -7.90
CA LEU A 425 29.74 13.74 -7.64
C LEU A 425 29.73 12.73 -8.80
N GLU A 426 29.97 13.17 -10.03
CA GLU A 426 30.12 12.29 -11.19
C GLU A 426 31.39 11.43 -11.09
N ASP A 427 32.53 12.07 -10.81
CA ASP A 427 33.83 11.39 -10.63
C ASP A 427 33.76 10.38 -9.48
N TRP A 428 33.06 10.75 -8.40
CA TRP A 428 32.75 9.87 -7.28
C TRP A 428 31.97 8.62 -7.73
N ALA A 429 30.91 8.80 -8.52
CA ALA A 429 30.08 7.70 -9.03
C ALA A 429 30.85 6.74 -9.95
N ARG A 430 31.85 7.24 -10.68
CA ARG A 430 32.71 6.44 -11.56
C ARG A 430 33.71 5.61 -10.77
N LYS A 431 34.35 6.21 -9.76
CA LYS A 431 35.45 5.59 -9.01
C LYS A 431 35.00 4.64 -7.90
N PHE A 432 33.89 4.95 -7.23
CA PHE A 432 33.51 4.24 -6.00
C PHE A 432 32.10 3.64 -6.08
N LYS A 433 31.83 2.67 -5.21
CA LYS A 433 30.51 2.06 -4.98
C LYS A 433 30.30 1.97 -3.47
N GLY A 434 29.06 2.08 -3.00
CA GLY A 434 28.75 2.00 -1.56
C GLY A 434 27.87 3.11 -1.00
N PHE A 435 27.76 3.14 0.34
CA PHE A 435 27.05 4.14 1.12
C PHE A 435 28.02 5.18 1.68
N PHE A 436 27.72 6.45 1.39
CA PHE A 436 28.51 7.60 1.80
C PHE A 436 27.66 8.56 2.62
N TYR A 437 28.27 9.13 3.65
CA TYR A 437 27.73 10.28 4.35
C TYR A 437 28.54 11.50 3.96
N ILE A 438 27.88 12.51 3.39
CA ILE A 438 28.53 13.71 2.89
C ILE A 438 28.02 14.90 3.70
N PRO A 439 28.87 15.49 4.56
CA PRO A 439 28.52 16.74 5.22
C PRO A 439 28.25 17.86 4.21
N ASN A 440 27.36 18.81 4.54
CA ASN A 440 27.04 19.93 3.64
C ASN A 440 28.30 20.72 3.21
N SER A 441 29.28 20.87 4.11
CA SER A 441 30.58 21.49 3.82
C SER A 441 31.35 20.77 2.72
N SER A 442 31.45 19.43 2.79
CA SER A 442 32.12 18.59 1.79
C SER A 442 31.32 18.46 0.49
N LEU A 443 29.99 18.51 0.57
CA LEU A 443 29.14 18.47 -0.61
C LEU A 443 29.34 19.71 -1.49
N LYS A 444 29.55 20.88 -0.87
CA LYS A 444 29.80 22.16 -1.55
C LYS A 444 31.16 22.24 -2.25
N THR A 445 32.11 21.35 -1.94
CA THR A 445 33.41 21.33 -2.62
C THR A 445 33.37 20.55 -3.94
N MET A 446 32.28 19.84 -4.24
CA MET A 446 32.11 19.11 -5.49
C MET A 446 31.91 20.09 -6.66
N THR A 447 32.65 19.91 -7.75
CA THR A 447 32.58 20.84 -8.89
C THR A 447 31.20 20.87 -9.59
N ASP A 448 30.43 19.79 -9.51
CA ASP A 448 29.07 19.68 -10.04
C ASP A 448 27.97 19.91 -8.98
N PHE A 449 28.30 20.52 -7.83
CA PHE A 449 27.34 20.83 -6.77
C PHE A 449 26.13 21.65 -7.26
N SER A 450 26.34 22.57 -8.20
CA SER A 450 25.29 23.41 -8.79
C SER A 450 24.24 22.62 -9.57
N THR A 451 24.49 21.36 -9.89
CA THR A 451 23.52 20.47 -10.57
C THR A 451 22.43 19.98 -9.61
N LEU A 452 22.62 20.11 -8.30
CA LEU A 452 21.62 19.71 -7.31
C LEU A 452 20.51 20.74 -7.18
N PRO A 453 19.24 20.31 -6.97
CA PRO A 453 18.14 21.20 -6.64
C PRO A 453 18.41 22.02 -5.37
N ALA A 454 17.87 23.24 -5.31
CA ALA A 454 18.08 24.19 -4.21
C ALA A 454 17.79 23.60 -2.82
N SER A 455 16.87 22.65 -2.70
CA SER A 455 16.56 22.00 -1.41
C SER A 455 17.75 21.26 -0.81
N PHE A 456 18.71 20.78 -1.61
CA PHE A 456 19.90 20.08 -1.13
C PHE A 456 21.04 21.02 -0.70
N ALA A 457 20.93 22.32 -0.97
CA ALA A 457 22.03 23.28 -0.77
C ALA A 457 22.42 23.48 0.70
N SER A 458 21.49 23.25 1.63
CA SER A 458 21.67 23.43 3.08
C SER A 458 21.65 22.13 3.88
N SER A 459 21.56 20.97 3.23
CA SER A 459 21.44 19.67 3.91
C SER A 459 22.73 18.86 3.85
N HIS A 460 22.96 18.03 4.86
CA HIS A 460 23.85 16.87 4.74
C HIS A 460 23.15 15.82 3.88
N VAL A 461 23.91 14.96 3.22
CA VAL A 461 23.31 13.93 2.35
C VAL A 461 23.90 12.56 2.61
N HIS A 462 23.03 11.55 2.50
CA HIS A 462 23.45 10.18 2.27
C HIS A 462 23.48 9.91 0.78
N MET A 463 24.56 9.32 0.29
CA MET A 463 24.69 8.93 -1.10
C MET A 463 24.90 7.42 -1.19
N LEU A 464 24.13 6.77 -2.05
CA LEU A 464 24.30 5.37 -2.42
C LEU A 464 24.72 5.30 -3.90
N ILE A 465 25.82 4.61 -4.18
CA ILE A 465 26.26 4.32 -5.55
C ILE A 465 26.23 2.80 -5.76
N GLN A 466 25.35 2.34 -6.64
CA GLN A 466 25.19 0.92 -6.99
C GLN A 466 25.72 0.63 -8.40
N ALA A 467 26.17 -0.60 -8.63
CA ALA A 467 26.49 -1.09 -9.97
C ALA A 467 25.20 -1.47 -10.72
N GLY A 468 25.09 -1.04 -11.97
CA GLY A 468 24.03 -1.45 -12.88
C GLY A 468 24.23 -2.85 -13.45
N GLU A 469 23.21 -3.38 -14.11
CA GLU A 469 23.25 -4.69 -14.77
C GLU A 469 24.40 -4.74 -15.79
N GLY A 470 25.27 -5.76 -15.70
CA GLY A 470 26.47 -5.88 -16.53
C GLY A 470 27.62 -4.92 -16.23
N PHE A 471 27.61 -4.21 -15.08
CA PHE A 471 28.68 -3.31 -14.59
C PHE A 471 29.01 -2.09 -15.48
N ASN A 472 28.18 -1.77 -16.47
CA ASN A 472 28.47 -0.73 -17.45
C ASN A 472 28.06 0.69 -17.03
N TYR A 473 27.35 0.83 -15.90
CA TYR A 473 26.92 2.11 -15.35
C TYR A 473 26.78 2.05 -13.82
N ALA A 474 26.72 3.23 -13.19
CA ALA A 474 26.46 3.42 -11.78
C ALA A 474 25.10 4.12 -11.58
N LEU A 475 24.26 3.56 -10.72
CA LEU A 475 23.07 4.24 -10.21
C LEU A 475 23.48 5.04 -8.98
N GLN A 476 23.40 6.37 -9.07
CA GLN A 476 23.76 7.28 -7.99
C GLN A 476 22.50 7.87 -7.38
N THR A 477 22.29 7.61 -6.09
CA THR A 477 21.13 8.07 -5.33
C THR A 477 21.58 8.97 -4.18
N ILE A 478 21.01 10.16 -4.04
CA ILE A 478 21.29 11.12 -2.97
C ILE A 478 20.01 11.35 -2.16
N THR A 479 20.10 11.21 -0.84
CA THR A 479 18.99 11.35 0.10
C THR A 479 19.35 12.42 1.13
N GLN A 480 18.43 13.36 1.39
CA GLN A 480 18.64 14.38 2.43
C GLN A 480 18.72 13.72 3.82
N TYR A 481 19.59 14.23 4.69
CA TYR A 481 19.75 13.70 6.04
C TYR A 481 18.60 14.07 7.00
N GLN A 482 17.88 15.16 6.70
CA GLN A 482 16.86 15.72 7.57
C GLN A 482 15.51 15.85 6.84
N ALA A 483 14.42 15.75 7.60
CA ALA A 483 13.08 15.86 7.09
C ALA A 483 12.78 17.26 6.50
N PRO A 484 12.01 17.36 5.39
CA PRO A 484 11.43 16.24 4.64
C PRO A 484 12.51 15.47 3.86
N TYR A 485 12.52 14.14 3.98
CA TYR A 485 13.48 13.27 3.29
C TYR A 485 13.18 13.26 1.79
N ARG A 486 13.89 14.09 1.02
CA ARG A 486 13.86 14.02 -0.44
C ARG A 486 14.99 13.16 -0.95
N GLN A 487 14.70 12.42 -2.00
CA GLN A 487 15.65 11.56 -2.68
C GLN A 487 15.72 11.93 -4.17
N LEU A 488 16.94 11.95 -4.68
CA LEU A 488 17.24 12.12 -6.10
C LEU A 488 18.03 10.92 -6.57
N TYR A 489 17.86 10.54 -7.83
CA TYR A 489 18.69 9.55 -8.47
C TYR A 489 19.14 10.01 -9.86
N ARG A 490 20.26 9.49 -10.33
CA ARG A 490 20.73 9.61 -11.71
C ARG A 490 21.56 8.40 -12.12
N VAL A 491 21.72 8.22 -13.43
CA VAL A 491 22.59 7.20 -14.00
C VAL A 491 23.88 7.85 -14.51
N VAL A 492 25.01 7.28 -14.12
CA VAL A 492 26.35 7.67 -14.58
C VAL A 492 26.98 6.51 -15.34
N THR A 493 27.27 6.70 -16.62
CA THR A 493 27.94 5.70 -17.48
C THR A 493 29.39 6.11 -17.71
N ASN A 494 30.21 5.23 -18.31
CA ASN A 494 31.59 5.57 -18.66
C ASN A 494 31.71 6.79 -19.61
N THR A 495 30.68 7.13 -20.39
CA THR A 495 30.74 8.17 -21.42
C THR A 495 29.74 9.32 -21.23
N ALA A 496 28.77 9.19 -20.33
CA ALA A 496 27.69 10.17 -20.15
C ALA A 496 27.13 10.17 -18.72
N VAL A 497 26.59 11.31 -18.30
CA VAL A 497 25.83 11.50 -17.05
C VAL A 497 24.41 11.97 -17.38
N LEU A 498 23.41 11.26 -16.85
CA LEU A 498 22.01 11.68 -16.96
C LEU A 498 21.67 12.75 -15.90
N PRO A 499 20.70 13.64 -16.18
CA PRO A 499 20.25 14.62 -15.21
C PRO A 499 19.62 13.97 -13.97
N TRP A 500 19.62 14.70 -12.85
CA TRP A 500 18.96 14.28 -11.62
C TRP A 500 17.46 14.12 -11.81
N GLN A 501 16.91 13.03 -11.29
CA GLN A 501 15.48 12.75 -11.24
C GLN A 501 15.02 12.64 -9.80
N SER A 502 13.89 13.28 -9.47
CA SER A 502 13.28 13.19 -8.15
C SER A 502 12.59 11.84 -7.97
N VAL A 503 12.80 11.19 -6.82
CA VAL A 503 11.99 10.04 -6.40
C VAL A 503 10.74 10.59 -5.72
N ALA A 504 9.57 10.24 -6.26
CA ALA A 504 8.30 10.71 -5.71
C ALA A 504 7.92 9.88 -4.47
N ASN A 505 7.62 10.56 -3.36
CA ASN A 505 7.13 9.89 -2.15
C ASN A 505 5.61 9.64 -2.25
N LEU A 506 5.05 8.71 -1.46
CA LEU A 506 3.61 8.40 -1.42
C LEU A 506 2.71 9.64 -1.25
N ALA A 507 3.17 10.68 -0.55
CA ALA A 507 2.42 11.93 -0.37
C ALA A 507 2.33 12.80 -1.64
N GLU A 508 3.23 12.57 -2.60
CA GLU A 508 3.39 13.36 -3.83
C GLU A 508 2.72 12.68 -5.04
N VAL A 509 2.39 11.40 -4.94
CA VAL A 509 1.71 10.62 -5.99
C VAL A 509 0.28 10.26 -5.59
N VAL A 510 -0.57 10.01 -6.60
CA VAL A 510 -1.93 9.51 -6.40
C VAL A 510 -1.97 8.06 -6.87
N ASN A 511 -2.26 7.12 -5.97
CA ASN A 511 -2.47 5.71 -6.29
C ASN A 511 -3.69 5.55 -7.22
N THR A 512 -3.56 4.87 -8.35
CA THR A 512 -4.65 4.72 -9.33
C THR A 512 -5.35 3.36 -9.25
N THR A 513 -4.89 2.46 -8.39
CA THR A 513 -5.34 1.06 -8.31
C THR A 513 -6.03 0.72 -6.99
N GLU A 514 -5.70 1.40 -5.90
CA GLU A 514 -6.27 1.14 -4.58
C GLU A 514 -6.98 2.38 -4.00
N PRO A 515 -8.03 2.19 -3.17
CA PRO A 515 -8.64 3.28 -2.43
C PRO A 515 -7.61 4.02 -1.58
N GLN A 516 -7.62 5.36 -1.62
CA GLN A 516 -6.72 6.16 -0.79
C GLN A 516 -7.39 7.47 -0.34
N SER A 517 -6.95 8.00 0.79
CA SER A 517 -7.29 9.35 1.24
C SER A 517 -6.24 10.35 0.77
N ILE A 518 -6.66 11.38 0.04
CA ILE A 518 -5.76 12.41 -0.51
C ILE A 518 -6.01 13.73 0.24
N GLY A 519 -4.96 14.25 0.89
CA GLY A 519 -4.97 15.58 1.49
C GLY A 519 -4.29 16.65 0.61
N GLY A 520 -4.62 17.92 0.85
CA GLY A 520 -3.99 19.08 0.20
C GLY A 520 -4.56 19.46 -1.17
N VAL A 521 -3.90 20.42 -1.84
CA VAL A 521 -4.27 20.88 -3.19
C VAL A 521 -3.60 19.99 -4.24
N LYS A 522 -4.39 19.44 -5.16
CA LYS A 522 -3.89 18.67 -6.32
C LYS A 522 -4.33 19.37 -7.60
N ASN A 523 -3.36 19.58 -8.50
CA ASN A 523 -3.61 20.12 -9.82
C ASN A 523 -3.75 18.96 -10.80
N PHE A 524 -4.91 18.81 -11.40
CA PHE A 524 -5.15 17.81 -12.44
C PHE A 524 -5.04 18.46 -13.81
N LEU A 525 -4.36 17.79 -14.75
CA LEU A 525 -4.28 18.23 -16.14
C LEU A 525 -5.61 18.00 -16.89
N GLU A 526 -6.42 17.06 -16.40
CA GLU A 526 -7.72 16.69 -16.94
C GLU A 526 -8.76 16.66 -15.80
N THR A 527 -10.03 16.86 -16.11
CA THR A 527 -11.09 16.84 -15.09
C THR A 527 -11.23 15.43 -14.49
N PRO A 528 -11.08 15.26 -13.16
CA PRO A 528 -11.25 13.96 -12.54
C PRO A 528 -12.68 13.43 -12.72
N THR A 529 -12.83 12.11 -12.85
CA THR A 529 -14.13 11.45 -13.02
C THR A 529 -14.40 10.43 -11.91
N VAL A 530 -15.67 10.26 -11.54
CA VAL A 530 -16.17 9.19 -10.67
C VAL A 530 -17.10 8.32 -11.51
N LYS A 531 -16.72 7.05 -11.74
CA LYS A 531 -17.46 6.11 -12.60
C LYS A 531 -17.76 6.67 -14.00
N GLY A 532 -16.80 7.40 -14.58
CA GLY A 532 -16.94 8.02 -15.90
C GLY A 532 -17.74 9.33 -15.94
N VAL A 533 -18.21 9.82 -14.79
CA VAL A 533 -18.88 11.12 -14.67
C VAL A 533 -17.88 12.14 -14.13
N SER A 534 -17.69 13.26 -14.82
CA SER A 534 -16.83 14.35 -14.34
C SER A 534 -17.26 14.84 -12.97
N VAL A 535 -16.29 14.98 -12.06
CA VAL A 535 -16.53 15.58 -10.74
C VAL A 535 -16.89 17.06 -10.97
N LEU A 536 -18.10 17.43 -10.55
CA LEU A 536 -18.66 18.77 -10.75
C LEU A 536 -17.81 19.83 -10.02
N THR A 537 -17.37 20.85 -10.74
CA THR A 537 -16.82 22.08 -10.14
C THR A 537 -17.96 22.91 -9.56
N ASP A 538 -17.66 23.72 -8.55
CA ASP A 538 -18.63 24.55 -7.82
C ASP A 538 -19.11 25.76 -8.66
N ASN A 539 -19.80 25.48 -9.76
CA ASN A 539 -20.47 26.50 -10.58
C ASN A 539 -21.84 26.82 -9.96
N GLU A 540 -22.22 28.10 -10.00
CA GLU A 540 -23.55 28.55 -9.53
C GLU A 540 -24.66 27.80 -10.27
N LEU A 541 -25.67 27.33 -9.52
CA LEU A 541 -26.85 26.70 -10.10
C LEU A 541 -27.60 27.70 -11.01
N PRO A 542 -28.25 27.24 -12.10
CA PRO A 542 -29.23 28.06 -12.82
C PRO A 542 -30.30 28.60 -11.88
N PHE A 543 -30.86 29.77 -12.20
CA PHE A 543 -31.94 30.30 -11.40
C PHE A 543 -33.16 29.38 -11.45
N GLU A 544 -33.71 29.00 -10.31
CA GLU A 544 -34.96 28.23 -10.22
C GLU A 544 -35.70 28.58 -8.92
N ALA A 545 -36.98 28.94 -9.04
CA ALA A 545 -37.80 29.44 -7.94
C ALA A 545 -39.28 29.04 -8.06
N TRP A 546 -39.91 28.80 -6.91
CA TRP A 546 -41.34 28.51 -6.78
C TRP A 546 -42.05 29.65 -6.08
N TYR A 547 -43.22 30.03 -6.58
CA TYR A 547 -44.08 31.10 -6.11
C TYR A 547 -45.45 30.55 -5.70
N VAL A 548 -46.00 31.10 -4.63
CA VAL A 548 -47.26 30.66 -4.03
C VAL A 548 -48.07 31.84 -3.49
N GLN A 549 -49.33 31.59 -3.15
CA GLN A 549 -50.22 32.56 -2.48
C GLN A 549 -50.43 33.85 -3.29
N ALA A 550 -50.65 33.76 -4.60
CA ALA A 550 -51.04 34.92 -5.38
C ALA A 550 -52.39 35.50 -4.92
N VAL A 551 -52.58 36.80 -5.13
CA VAL A 551 -53.86 37.47 -4.85
C VAL A 551 -54.90 37.02 -5.88
N SER A 552 -56.11 36.69 -5.42
CA SER A 552 -57.24 36.41 -6.30
C SER A 552 -57.85 37.72 -6.81
N ILE A 553 -57.97 37.86 -8.13
CA ILE A 553 -58.56 39.03 -8.77
C ILE A 553 -60.02 38.75 -9.09
N LYS A 554 -60.94 39.59 -8.60
CA LYS A 554 -62.38 39.48 -8.90
C LYS A 554 -62.73 40.28 -10.15
N LYS A 555 -63.75 39.84 -10.90
CA LYS A 555 -64.23 40.52 -12.12
C LYS A 555 -63.10 40.81 -13.10
N ILE A 556 -62.33 39.78 -13.42
CA ILE A 556 -61.18 39.91 -14.31
C ILE A 556 -61.65 39.76 -15.76
N ALA A 557 -61.48 40.83 -16.54
CA ALA A 557 -61.87 40.90 -17.94
C ALA A 557 -60.75 40.38 -18.88
N ASP A 558 -61.04 40.38 -20.18
CA ASP A 558 -60.04 40.14 -21.23
C ASP A 558 -58.76 40.97 -20.99
N LYS A 559 -57.61 40.34 -21.21
CA LYS A 559 -56.26 40.87 -20.91
C LYS A 559 -55.97 41.17 -19.45
N GLY A 560 -56.89 40.89 -18.52
CA GLY A 560 -56.62 41.04 -17.10
C GLY A 560 -55.38 40.22 -16.67
N ARG A 561 -54.47 40.85 -15.93
CA ARG A 561 -53.23 40.22 -15.45
C ARG A 561 -53.47 39.47 -14.15
N LEU A 562 -52.84 38.30 -14.04
CA LEU A 562 -52.85 37.47 -12.85
C LEU A 562 -51.52 37.65 -12.09
N PRO A 563 -51.56 38.03 -10.80
CA PRO A 563 -50.36 38.06 -9.96
C PRO A 563 -49.73 36.66 -9.81
N VAL A 564 -48.39 36.58 -9.70
CA VAL A 564 -47.68 35.28 -9.52
C VAL A 564 -47.50 34.85 -8.07
N GLY A 565 -47.70 35.74 -7.10
CA GLY A 565 -47.54 35.43 -5.67
C GLY A 565 -46.10 35.60 -5.18
N ARG A 566 -45.89 35.33 -3.88
CA ARG A 566 -44.58 35.48 -3.23
C ARG A 566 -43.68 34.29 -3.52
N GLU A 567 -42.37 34.52 -3.60
CA GLU A 567 -41.36 33.46 -3.67
C GLU A 567 -41.42 32.58 -2.39
N ALA A 568 -41.71 31.30 -2.55
CA ALA A 568 -41.74 30.31 -1.49
C ALA A 568 -40.34 29.76 -1.17
N THR A 569 -39.61 29.34 -2.21
CA THR A 569 -38.26 28.76 -2.09
C THR A 569 -37.52 28.83 -3.44
N THR A 570 -36.22 28.54 -3.40
CA THR A 570 -35.34 28.47 -4.58
C THR A 570 -34.50 27.20 -4.55
N ILE A 571 -33.96 26.79 -5.69
CA ILE A 571 -33.09 25.61 -5.76
C ILE A 571 -31.82 25.79 -4.92
N GLY A 572 -31.31 27.03 -4.83
CA GLY A 572 -30.20 27.39 -3.95
C GLY A 572 -30.51 27.18 -2.48
N LYS A 573 -31.69 27.60 -2.00
CA LYS A 573 -32.14 27.36 -0.62
C LYS A 573 -32.35 25.86 -0.35
N LYS A 574 -32.94 25.14 -1.30
CA LYS A 574 -33.23 23.70 -1.18
C LYS A 574 -31.96 22.85 -1.02
N TYR A 575 -30.87 23.20 -1.71
CA TYR A 575 -29.62 22.45 -1.68
C TYR A 575 -28.48 23.13 -0.90
N GLY A 576 -28.70 24.31 -0.32
CA GLY A 576 -27.65 25.06 0.39
C GLY A 576 -26.50 25.52 -0.53
N ARG A 577 -26.80 25.86 -1.79
CA ARG A 577 -25.80 26.22 -2.82
C ARG A 577 -26.02 27.62 -3.37
N LYS A 578 -24.95 28.21 -3.91
CA LYS A 578 -25.02 29.45 -4.70
C LYS A 578 -25.80 29.20 -6.00
N MET A 579 -26.60 30.19 -6.40
CA MET A 579 -27.47 30.17 -7.56
C MET A 579 -27.40 31.52 -8.25
N LYS A 580 -27.52 31.56 -9.58
CA LYS A 580 -27.64 32.81 -10.34
C LYS A 580 -28.80 33.67 -9.80
N SER A 581 -28.68 34.98 -9.92
CA SER A 581 -29.73 35.92 -9.53
C SER A 581 -30.99 35.78 -10.39
N ASN A 582 -32.14 36.14 -9.81
CA ASN A 582 -33.45 36.12 -10.48
C ASN A 582 -33.41 36.97 -11.76
N PRO A 583 -33.66 36.38 -12.94
CA PRO A 583 -33.69 37.12 -14.20
C PRO A 583 -34.96 37.96 -14.37
N LEU A 584 -35.95 37.84 -13.47
CA LEU A 584 -37.23 38.54 -13.52
C LEU A 584 -37.40 39.51 -12.35
N LYS A 585 -37.66 40.77 -12.64
CA LYS A 585 -37.99 41.80 -11.64
C LYS A 585 -39.49 42.10 -11.68
N TRP A 586 -40.24 41.44 -10.79
CA TRP A 586 -41.67 41.68 -10.61
C TRP A 586 -41.94 43.09 -10.05
N ASN A 587 -43.00 43.72 -10.53
CA ASN A 587 -43.53 44.95 -9.95
C ASN A 587 -44.22 44.68 -8.60
N SER A 588 -44.61 45.74 -7.88
CA SER A 588 -45.11 45.64 -6.50
C SER A 588 -46.38 44.79 -6.34
N ASP A 589 -47.24 44.75 -7.36
CA ASP A 589 -48.45 43.92 -7.40
C ASP A 589 -48.24 42.54 -8.04
N GLN A 590 -47.01 42.24 -8.48
CA GLN A 590 -46.58 40.98 -9.10
C GLN A 590 -47.36 40.59 -10.37
N THR A 591 -47.95 41.55 -11.07
CA THR A 591 -48.70 41.31 -12.30
C THR A 591 -47.83 41.36 -13.55
N LYS A 592 -46.67 42.01 -13.50
CA LYS A 592 -45.69 42.06 -14.59
C LYS A 592 -44.25 42.04 -14.10
N ALA A 593 -43.33 41.54 -14.92
CA ALA A 593 -41.91 41.56 -14.65
C ALA A 593 -41.09 42.10 -15.81
N GLU A 594 -40.05 42.85 -15.48
CA GLU A 594 -38.97 43.20 -16.40
C GLU A 594 -37.92 42.09 -16.42
N VAL A 595 -37.51 41.66 -17.61
CA VAL A 595 -36.41 40.71 -17.79
C VAL A 595 -35.07 41.44 -17.67
N LEU A 596 -34.24 41.03 -16.71
CA LEU A 596 -32.99 41.72 -16.37
C LEU A 596 -31.80 41.29 -17.22
N ARG A 597 -31.86 40.11 -17.86
CA ARG A 597 -30.78 39.57 -18.69
C ARG A 597 -31.29 38.58 -19.72
N ASP A 598 -30.54 38.44 -20.82
CA ASP A 598 -30.79 37.41 -21.84
C ASP A 598 -30.74 36.02 -21.21
N CYS A 599 -31.81 35.26 -21.38
CA CYS A 599 -31.92 33.90 -20.83
C CYS A 599 -32.96 33.05 -21.57
N LYS A 600 -32.85 31.74 -21.39
CA LYS A 600 -33.91 30.78 -21.72
C LYS A 600 -34.63 30.40 -20.44
N LEU A 601 -35.94 30.53 -20.43
CA LEU A 601 -36.78 30.24 -19.27
C LEU A 601 -37.76 29.12 -19.61
N PHE A 602 -37.99 28.28 -18.62
CA PHE A 602 -39.20 27.48 -18.52
C PHE A 602 -40.05 28.03 -17.38
N VAL A 603 -41.30 28.33 -17.71
CA VAL A 603 -42.30 28.77 -16.73
C VAL A 603 -43.44 27.77 -16.72
N GLU A 604 -43.95 27.43 -15.55
CA GLU A 604 -45.15 26.61 -15.42
C GLU A 604 -45.97 27.00 -14.21
N GLY A 605 -47.24 26.63 -14.21
CA GLY A 605 -48.11 26.91 -13.08
C GLY A 605 -49.51 26.34 -13.24
N VAL A 606 -50.31 26.58 -12.21
CA VAL A 606 -51.74 26.25 -12.20
C VAL A 606 -52.49 27.49 -11.76
N ALA A 607 -53.46 27.91 -12.56
CA ALA A 607 -54.41 28.93 -12.16
C ALA A 607 -55.80 28.33 -11.94
N VAL A 608 -56.49 28.91 -10.96
CA VAL A 608 -57.89 28.66 -10.67
C VAL A 608 -58.69 29.78 -11.32
N LEU A 609 -59.51 29.43 -12.31
CA LEU A 609 -60.41 30.35 -13.00
C LEU A 609 -61.84 30.03 -12.59
N GLU A 610 -62.55 31.02 -12.06
CA GLU A 610 -63.96 30.88 -11.68
C GLU A 610 -64.84 31.53 -12.74
N LEU A 611 -65.51 30.69 -13.53
CA LEU A 611 -66.36 31.10 -14.63
C LEU A 611 -67.83 31.19 -14.19
N GLY A 612 -68.55 32.12 -14.80
CA GLY A 612 -69.98 32.33 -14.57
C GLY A 612 -70.66 32.91 -15.80
N GLY A 613 -71.89 33.39 -15.65
CA GLY A 613 -72.73 33.89 -16.74
C GLY A 613 -72.09 34.92 -17.68
N SER A 614 -71.05 35.63 -17.23
CA SER A 614 -70.32 36.67 -17.95
C SER A 614 -69.02 36.22 -18.64
N ALA A 615 -68.57 34.97 -18.48
CA ALA A 615 -67.21 34.53 -18.81
C ALA A 615 -66.95 34.19 -20.29
N GLY A 616 -67.96 34.27 -21.15
CA GLY A 616 -67.83 33.91 -22.57
C GLY A 616 -67.69 32.40 -22.79
N LYS A 617 -67.32 32.00 -24.03
CA LYS A 617 -67.22 30.59 -24.45
C LYS A 617 -65.87 29.94 -24.17
N TRP A 618 -64.82 30.73 -24.02
CA TRP A 618 -63.45 30.28 -23.83
C TRP A 618 -62.65 31.30 -23.03
N VAL A 619 -61.64 30.80 -22.33
CA VAL A 619 -60.61 31.62 -21.68
C VAL A 619 -59.28 30.88 -21.75
N TYR A 620 -58.22 31.60 -22.10
CA TYR A 620 -56.85 31.12 -22.06
C TYR A 620 -56.00 31.97 -21.12
N ILE A 621 -54.94 31.36 -20.60
CA ILE A 621 -53.85 31.99 -19.88
C ILE A 621 -52.68 32.07 -20.85
N ASP A 622 -52.28 33.29 -21.16
CA ASP A 622 -51.20 33.61 -22.08
C ASP A 622 -50.02 34.26 -21.35
N VAL A 623 -48.83 33.97 -21.86
CA VAL A 623 -47.59 34.64 -21.44
C VAL A 623 -47.35 35.79 -22.41
N TRP A 624 -47.72 37.00 -22.01
CA TRP A 624 -47.54 38.21 -22.81
C TRP A 624 -46.09 38.69 -22.73
N ASN A 625 -45.52 39.15 -23.85
CA ASN A 625 -44.13 39.63 -23.94
C ASN A 625 -44.00 41.13 -24.21
N ASN A 626 -45.08 41.89 -23.99
CA ASN A 626 -45.06 43.34 -23.98
C ASN A 626 -46.07 43.91 -22.98
N GLU A 627 -45.91 45.20 -22.63
CA GLU A 627 -46.76 45.85 -21.64
C GLU A 627 -48.20 46.00 -22.14
N GLU A 628 -48.42 46.29 -23.42
CA GLU A 628 -49.76 46.53 -23.97
C GLU A 628 -50.58 45.24 -24.16
N GLN A 629 -49.99 44.05 -23.91
CA GLN A 629 -50.59 42.74 -24.16
C GLN A 629 -51.15 42.65 -25.59
N THR A 630 -50.26 42.91 -26.55
CA THR A 630 -50.53 42.76 -27.99
C THR A 630 -49.71 41.65 -28.61
N GLN A 631 -48.68 41.17 -27.90
CA GLN A 631 -47.81 40.07 -28.30
C GLN A 631 -47.70 39.07 -27.14
N TYR A 632 -47.82 37.78 -27.45
CA TYR A 632 -47.73 36.70 -26.47
C TYR A 632 -46.93 35.52 -27.03
N ILE A 633 -46.39 34.70 -26.14
CA ILE A 633 -45.43 33.63 -26.45
C ILE A 633 -46.18 32.30 -26.57
N GLY A 634 -46.29 31.79 -27.80
CA GLY A 634 -46.96 30.53 -28.10
C GLY A 634 -48.47 30.60 -27.88
N THR A 635 -49.19 29.50 -28.03
CA THR A 635 -50.65 29.45 -27.78
C THR A 635 -50.93 29.55 -26.27
N GLY A 636 -52.11 29.99 -25.84
CA GLY A 636 -52.49 29.95 -24.42
C GLY A 636 -52.95 28.58 -23.93
N TYR A 637 -53.06 28.41 -22.62
CA TYR A 637 -53.70 27.24 -21.99
C TYR A 637 -55.03 27.63 -21.37
N GLY A 638 -56.06 26.83 -21.57
CA GLY A 638 -57.40 27.32 -21.28
C GLY A 638 -58.47 26.26 -21.26
N VAL A 639 -59.68 26.76 -21.04
CA VAL A 639 -60.92 25.99 -21.05
C VAL A 639 -61.87 26.62 -22.05
N GLY A 640 -62.59 25.79 -22.79
CA GLY A 640 -63.51 26.22 -23.85
C GLY A 640 -64.68 25.27 -24.01
N ALA A 641 -65.83 25.80 -24.41
CA ALA A 641 -67.03 25.03 -24.78
C ALA A 641 -67.18 24.96 -26.31
N ALA A 642 -67.59 23.79 -26.83
CA ALA A 642 -67.66 23.53 -28.27
C ALA A 642 -68.86 24.17 -29.00
N THR A 643 -69.91 24.60 -28.29
CA THR A 643 -71.15 25.20 -28.87
C THR A 643 -71.86 26.03 -27.80
N GLU A 644 -72.46 27.18 -28.21
CA GLU A 644 -73.34 28.20 -27.54
C GLU A 644 -73.56 28.25 -26.00
N GLY A 645 -72.86 27.48 -25.18
CA GLY A 645 -72.96 27.44 -23.73
C GLY A 645 -71.96 28.36 -23.08
N THR A 646 -72.40 29.07 -22.04
CA THR A 646 -71.53 29.79 -21.13
C THR A 646 -70.78 28.80 -20.24
N LEU A 647 -69.50 29.02 -20.00
CA LEU A 647 -68.73 28.22 -19.05
C LEU A 647 -69.15 28.55 -17.60
N TRP A 648 -69.37 27.50 -16.79
CA TRP A 648 -69.69 27.61 -15.37
C TRP A 648 -68.67 26.83 -14.54
N TYR A 649 -68.62 27.15 -13.24
CA TYR A 649 -67.80 26.50 -12.22
C TYR A 649 -66.31 26.90 -12.24
N ARG A 650 -65.59 26.37 -11.27
CA ARG A 650 -64.17 26.62 -11.02
C ARG A 650 -63.32 25.59 -11.74
N HIS A 651 -62.34 26.06 -12.51
CA HIS A 651 -61.44 25.21 -13.30
C HIS A 651 -59.99 25.42 -12.89
N ASN A 652 -59.25 24.32 -12.78
CA ASN A 652 -57.81 24.34 -12.61
C ASN A 652 -57.17 24.25 -14.00
N VAL A 653 -56.53 25.33 -14.43
CA VAL A 653 -55.89 25.44 -15.74
C VAL A 653 -54.38 25.40 -15.52
N ALA A 654 -53.76 24.29 -15.91
CA ALA A 654 -52.31 24.16 -15.93
C ALA A 654 -51.75 24.84 -17.19
N PHE A 655 -50.64 25.55 -17.04
CA PHE A 655 -49.94 26.22 -18.13
C PHE A 655 -48.44 26.01 -18.02
N SER A 656 -47.74 25.91 -19.15
CA SER A 656 -46.27 25.85 -19.18
C SER A 656 -45.67 26.36 -20.49
N ARG A 657 -44.56 27.08 -20.45
CA ARG A 657 -43.92 27.65 -21.66
C ARG A 657 -42.40 27.60 -21.56
N TYR A 658 -41.78 27.25 -22.67
CA TYR A 658 -40.36 27.48 -22.92
C TYR A 658 -40.23 28.78 -23.72
N MET A 659 -39.31 29.65 -23.32
CA MET A 659 -39.14 30.96 -23.95
C MET A 659 -37.68 31.40 -23.92
N GLU A 660 -37.19 31.86 -25.06
CA GLU A 660 -35.93 32.62 -25.14
C GLU A 660 -36.28 34.11 -25.11
N ILE A 661 -35.74 34.83 -24.14
CA ILE A 661 -36.15 36.21 -23.88
C ILE A 661 -34.95 37.13 -23.67
N LYS A 662 -35.09 38.36 -24.17
CA LYS A 662 -34.04 39.39 -24.15
C LYS A 662 -34.20 40.33 -22.96
N ALA A 663 -33.07 40.85 -22.48
CA ALA A 663 -33.06 41.89 -21.45
C ALA A 663 -33.94 43.09 -21.86
N GLY A 664 -34.68 43.66 -20.90
CA GLY A 664 -35.64 44.76 -21.10
C GLY A 664 -37.04 44.32 -21.55
N THR A 665 -37.25 43.06 -21.93
CA THR A 665 -38.59 42.55 -22.28
C THR A 665 -39.51 42.59 -21.05
N GLN A 666 -40.76 42.99 -21.24
CA GLN A 666 -41.79 42.91 -20.20
C GLN A 666 -42.57 41.61 -20.34
N ILE A 667 -42.76 40.88 -19.25
CA ILE A 667 -43.59 39.68 -19.23
C ILE A 667 -44.76 39.82 -18.26
N SER A 668 -45.90 39.25 -18.63
CA SER A 668 -47.04 39.10 -17.71
C SER A 668 -47.85 37.84 -18.03
N LEU A 669 -48.49 37.29 -17.01
CA LEU A 669 -49.48 36.23 -17.17
C LEU A 669 -50.86 36.90 -17.23
N GLY A 670 -51.54 36.78 -18.37
CA GLY A 670 -52.81 37.46 -18.58
C GLY A 670 -53.81 36.57 -19.28
N LEU A 671 -55.08 36.96 -19.17
CA LEU A 671 -56.17 36.24 -19.81
C LEU A 671 -56.34 36.66 -21.26
N SER A 672 -56.67 35.71 -22.14
CA SER A 672 -57.34 35.98 -23.41
C SER A 672 -58.74 35.40 -23.36
N MET A 673 -59.74 36.21 -23.67
CA MET A 673 -61.13 35.78 -23.80
C MET A 673 -61.91 36.69 -24.77
N GLU A 674 -63.19 36.39 -24.97
CA GLU A 674 -64.07 37.22 -25.79
C GLU A 674 -64.17 38.66 -25.24
N SER A 675 -64.12 39.65 -26.13
CA SER A 675 -64.20 41.06 -25.75
C SER A 675 -65.51 41.37 -25.01
N GLY A 676 -65.41 42.14 -23.92
CA GLY A 676 -66.54 42.50 -23.06
C GLY A 676 -67.00 41.39 -22.10
N LYS A 677 -66.27 40.28 -21.99
CA LYS A 677 -66.51 39.22 -21.01
C LYS A 677 -65.61 39.37 -19.78
N GLU A 678 -66.07 38.80 -18.67
CA GLU A 678 -65.33 38.78 -17.40
C GLU A 678 -65.55 37.48 -16.62
N LEU A 679 -64.50 37.01 -15.95
CA LEU A 679 -64.56 35.93 -14.97
C LEU A 679 -65.07 36.44 -13.62
N ILE A 680 -65.64 35.55 -12.81
CA ILE A 680 -65.98 35.86 -11.41
C ILE A 680 -64.68 36.14 -10.64
N SER A 681 -63.69 35.26 -10.79
CA SER A 681 -62.34 35.48 -10.26
C SER A 681 -61.27 34.65 -10.99
N GLY A 682 -60.01 35.07 -10.85
CA GLY A 682 -58.83 34.32 -11.30
C GLY A 682 -57.70 34.40 -10.28
N GLN A 683 -56.98 33.29 -10.07
CA GLN A 683 -55.87 33.24 -9.13
C GLN A 683 -54.83 32.20 -9.57
N ILE A 684 -53.54 32.56 -9.57
CA ILE A 684 -52.46 31.58 -9.70
C ILE A 684 -52.20 30.94 -8.34
N ILE A 685 -52.30 29.62 -8.26
CA ILE A 685 -52.09 28.87 -7.00
C ILE A 685 -50.69 28.28 -6.89
N HIS A 686 -50.05 28.02 -8.02
CA HIS A 686 -48.66 27.56 -8.12
C HIS A 686 -48.02 28.18 -9.35
N PHE A 687 -46.80 28.70 -9.20
CA PHE A 687 -45.99 29.17 -10.31
C PHE A 687 -44.53 28.82 -10.09
N HIS A 688 -43.86 28.38 -11.13
CA HIS A 688 -42.49 27.90 -11.12
C HIS A 688 -41.75 28.51 -12.31
N VAL A 689 -40.55 28.99 -12.05
CA VAL A 689 -39.65 29.58 -13.06
C VAL A 689 -38.28 28.93 -12.95
N MET A 690 -37.75 28.47 -14.07
CA MET A 690 -36.44 27.86 -14.19
C MET A 690 -35.68 28.45 -15.38
N GLU A 691 -34.43 28.83 -15.18
CA GLU A 691 -33.49 29.13 -16.24
C GLU A 691 -32.89 27.82 -16.78
N ILE A 692 -32.93 27.65 -18.10
CA ILE A 692 -32.43 26.46 -18.78
C ILE A 692 -31.10 26.80 -19.45
N ILE A 693 -30.11 25.90 -19.30
CA ILE A 693 -28.78 26.01 -19.92
C ILE A 693 -28.83 25.51 -21.37
#